data_AF-A0A315VJZ8-F1
#
_entry.id   AF-A0A315VJZ8-F1
#
_cell.length_a   1.000
_cell.length_b   1.000
_cell.length_c   1.000
_cell.angle_alpha   90.00
_cell.angle_beta   90.00
_cell.angle_gamma   90.00
#
_symmetry.space_group_name_H-M   'P 1'
#
loop_
_entity.id
_entity.type
_entity.pdbx_description
1 polymer ?
#
loop_
_entity_poly.entity_id
_entity_poly.type
_entity_poly.pdbx_seq_one_letter_code
_entity_poly.pdbx_strand_id
1 'polypeptide(L)'
;MSDSASSFLHIGDIVSLYAEGSVNGFISTLGLVDDRCVVEPAAGDLENPPKKFRDCLFKVCPMSRYSAQKQYWKAKQAKHEKDKIADMVLLQKLQHASNLEQKQNETENKKVHGDIVKYGTVIQLLHMKSNKYLTVNKRLPALLEKNAMRVTLDGTGNEGSWLFIQPFWKLRANGDNVVVGDKVIMNPVNAGQPLHASNYELSDHPGCKEVNSVNCNTSWKINLFMMFNDHREEVLKGGDVVRLFHAEQEKFLTCDEYKSKLHVFLRTTLRQSATSATSSNALWEVEVVHHDPCRGGAGHWNSLYRFKHLATGNYLAAEENPGYKGDNPELSSSMDASRSSKRFHGERIKYKLVVVPHGNDIASLFELDPTTLQKTDSFVPRNSYVRLRHLCTNTWIQGTNVPIDIDEERPIRLMLGTCPTKEDKEAFAIVSVPVMEIRDLDFANDASAMLATVVDQFNAGFISQNDRRFAIKLLEDVVFFVADVANSGQPVLDVVMSKPNRERQKLMREQNILKQIFGILKAPFKDRGEDDGPLLRLEELADQKNAPYQYMLRLCYRVLRHSQDDYRKNQEHIAKQFGVMQSQIGYDILAEDTITALLHNNRKLLEKHITKTEVETFVSLVRKNREPRFLDYLSDLCVSNNVAIPVTQELICKCVLDPKNQDILIKTERRVPKEAHPGSVQGEYLGMDDYGDEDEVWLLWTDKTNEKQDKSIRQLAQEARQGNAHDENVLTYYR
;
A
#
# COMPACT_ATOMS: atom_id res chain seq x y z
N MET A 1 -32.51 31.97 9.91
CA MET A 1 -32.95 31.24 11.12
C MET A 1 -32.45 29.79 11.09
N SER A 2 -31.13 29.58 11.00
CA SER A 2 -30.53 28.23 10.83
C SER A 2 -29.39 27.93 11.83
N ASP A 3 -28.97 28.91 12.65
CA ASP A 3 -27.80 28.77 13.54
C ASP A 3 -28.09 28.20 14.93
N SER A 4 -29.36 27.88 15.27
CA SER A 4 -29.69 27.33 16.60
C SER A 4 -29.47 25.82 16.72
N ALA A 5 -29.26 25.12 15.60
CA ALA A 5 -28.99 23.67 15.59
C ALA A 5 -27.49 23.33 15.50
N SER A 6 -26.62 24.32 15.22
CA SER A 6 -25.19 24.12 14.97
C SER A 6 -24.30 24.13 16.22
N SER A 7 -24.89 24.12 17.42
CA SER A 7 -24.13 24.22 18.68
C SER A 7 -23.90 22.88 19.39
N PHE A 8 -24.67 21.84 19.10
CA PHE A 8 -24.55 20.56 19.79
C PHE A 8 -23.76 19.53 19.00
N LEU A 9 -23.05 18.66 19.72
CA LEU A 9 -22.34 17.53 19.13
C LEU A 9 -23.30 16.37 18.86
N HIS A 10 -23.26 15.80 17.67
CA HIS A 10 -24.12 14.68 17.25
C HIS A 10 -23.31 13.43 16.93
N ILE A 11 -23.96 12.27 17.03
CA ILE A 11 -23.40 11.00 16.56
C ILE A 11 -23.28 11.04 15.03
N GLY A 12 -22.06 10.83 14.54
CA GLY A 12 -21.74 10.88 13.12
C GLY A 12 -21.07 12.17 12.65
N ASP A 13 -20.96 13.19 13.52
CA ASP A 13 -20.15 14.38 13.25
C ASP A 13 -18.67 14.01 13.10
N ILE A 14 -17.98 14.76 12.24
CA ILE A 14 -16.53 14.71 12.09
C ILE A 14 -15.96 15.89 12.86
N VAL A 15 -15.08 15.59 13.81
CA VAL A 15 -14.48 16.55 14.73
C VAL A 15 -12.97 16.41 14.74
N SER A 16 -12.28 17.47 15.18
CA SER A 16 -10.89 17.42 15.59
C SER A 16 -10.79 17.64 17.10
N LEU A 17 -9.79 17.01 17.72
CA LEU A 17 -9.55 17.09 19.16
C LEU A 17 -8.26 17.84 19.42
N TYR A 18 -8.36 18.97 20.11
CA TYR A 18 -7.22 19.80 20.48
C TYR A 18 -6.94 19.64 21.97
N ALA A 19 -5.74 19.16 22.31
CA ALA A 19 -5.27 19.07 23.69
C ALA A 19 -5.02 20.47 24.24
N GLU A 20 -5.45 20.72 25.47
CA GLU A 20 -5.05 21.87 26.27
C GLU A 20 -4.64 21.41 27.66
N GLY A 21 -3.42 21.75 28.07
CA GLY A 21 -2.85 21.34 29.35
C GLY A 21 -1.33 21.51 29.39
N SER A 22 -0.62 20.44 29.76
CA SER A 22 0.85 20.37 29.70
C SER A 22 1.41 20.51 28.29
N VAL A 23 0.64 20.01 27.31
CA VAL A 23 0.97 20.02 25.90
C VAL A 23 -0.28 20.45 25.15
N ASN A 24 -0.11 21.40 24.24
CA ASN A 24 -1.18 21.89 23.38
C ASN A 24 -0.94 21.42 21.95
N GLY A 25 -2.00 21.00 21.26
CA GLY A 25 -1.91 20.53 19.88
C GLY A 25 -3.02 19.55 19.51
N PHE A 26 -3.18 19.28 18.21
CA PHE A 26 -4.15 18.30 17.73
C PHE A 26 -3.67 16.87 17.92
N ILE A 27 -4.60 15.95 18.21
CA ILE A 27 -4.32 14.52 18.09
C ILE A 27 -4.14 14.19 16.61
N SER A 28 -3.04 13.52 16.27
CA SER A 28 -2.75 13.02 14.94
C SER A 28 -2.18 11.59 15.01
N THR A 29 -1.99 10.98 13.85
CA THR A 29 -1.42 9.63 13.72
C THR A 29 -0.16 9.70 12.86
N LEU A 30 0.82 8.84 13.14
CA LEU A 30 2.09 8.78 12.39
C LEU A 30 1.95 8.05 11.03
N GLY A 31 0.76 8.06 10.44
CA GLY A 31 0.43 7.32 9.23
C GLY A 31 -0.58 6.18 9.45
N LEU A 32 -0.66 5.27 8.48
CA LEU A 32 -1.52 4.07 8.49
C LEU A 32 -0.81 2.82 9.01
N VAL A 33 0.52 2.79 8.88
CA VAL A 33 1.38 1.68 9.33
C VAL A 33 1.57 1.68 10.84
N ASP A 34 1.71 2.86 11.42
CA ASP A 34 1.89 3.04 12.85
C ASP A 34 0.55 3.21 13.56
N ASP A 35 0.34 2.43 14.62
CA ASP A 35 -0.88 2.47 15.43
C ASP A 35 -0.80 3.47 16.60
N ARG A 36 0.32 4.19 16.75
CA ARG A 36 0.51 5.22 17.80
C ARG A 36 -0.28 6.49 17.49
N CYS A 37 -0.81 7.09 18.55
CA CYS A 37 -1.42 8.41 18.52
C CYS A 37 -0.47 9.43 19.14
N VAL A 38 -0.32 10.58 18.49
CA VAL A 38 0.63 11.61 18.90
C VAL A 38 -0.03 12.98 18.90
N VAL A 39 0.58 13.90 19.64
CA VAL A 39 0.29 15.32 19.56
C VAL A 39 1.53 16.03 19.05
N GLU A 40 1.38 16.88 18.04
CA GLU A 40 2.46 17.69 17.48
C GLU A 40 2.21 19.17 17.77
N PRO A 41 2.82 19.75 18.82
CA PRO A 41 2.54 21.12 19.24
C PRO A 41 2.98 22.18 18.23
N ALA A 42 4.04 21.91 17.46
CA ALA A 42 4.61 22.85 16.52
C ALA A 42 3.90 22.86 15.15
N ALA A 43 3.06 21.86 14.86
CA ALA A 43 2.44 21.72 13.54
C ALA A 43 1.29 22.70 13.30
N GLY A 44 0.58 23.11 14.35
CA GLY A 44 -0.53 24.04 14.22
C GLY A 44 -1.29 24.27 15.52
N ASP A 45 -2.07 25.34 15.53
CA ASP A 45 -2.96 25.75 16.62
C ASP A 45 -4.40 25.93 16.10
N LEU A 46 -5.30 26.45 16.94
CA LEU A 46 -6.70 26.64 16.58
C LEU A 46 -6.92 27.69 15.48
N GLU A 47 -6.00 28.65 15.31
CA GLU A 47 -6.10 29.70 14.29
C GLU A 47 -5.40 29.28 12.99
N ASN A 48 -4.33 28.49 13.11
CA ASN A 48 -3.52 27.99 12.01
C ASN A 48 -3.48 26.45 12.10
N PRO A 49 -4.48 25.76 11.53
CA PRO A 49 -4.51 24.31 11.55
C PRO A 49 -3.30 23.74 10.80
N PRO A 50 -2.84 22.54 11.19
CA PRO A 50 -1.67 21.91 10.58
C PRO A 50 -1.89 21.60 9.09
N LYS A 51 -0.82 21.63 8.29
CA LYS A 51 -0.88 21.29 6.84
C LYS A 51 -1.50 19.92 6.57
N LYS A 52 -1.33 18.96 7.47
CA LYS A 52 -1.90 17.60 7.39
C LYS A 52 -3.15 17.45 8.27
N PHE A 53 -4.05 18.45 8.28
CA PHE A 53 -5.23 18.44 9.16
C PHE A 53 -6.15 17.23 8.99
N ARG A 54 -6.17 16.59 7.81
CA ARG A 54 -6.92 15.36 7.56
C ARG A 54 -6.52 14.21 8.51
N ASP A 55 -5.28 14.20 9.01
CA ASP A 55 -4.75 13.21 9.93
C ASP A 55 -5.23 13.45 11.38
N CYS A 56 -5.93 14.56 11.63
CA CYS A 56 -6.47 14.95 12.93
C CYS A 56 -7.98 14.74 13.05
N LEU A 57 -8.63 14.17 12.03
CA LEU A 57 -10.08 14.06 11.93
C LEU A 57 -10.61 12.74 12.51
N PHE A 58 -11.55 12.86 13.44
CA PHE A 58 -12.23 11.75 14.09
C PHE A 58 -13.74 11.84 13.89
N LYS A 59 -14.37 10.71 13.58
CA LYS A 59 -15.82 10.57 13.55
C LYS A 59 -16.32 10.06 14.89
N VAL A 60 -17.31 10.75 15.44
CA VAL A 60 -17.98 10.33 16.68
C VAL A 60 -18.93 9.18 16.37
N CYS A 61 -18.64 8.01 16.93
CA CYS A 61 -19.42 6.79 16.76
C CYS A 61 -20.12 6.42 18.08
N PRO A 62 -21.29 5.76 18.01
CA PRO A 62 -21.96 5.23 19.19
C PRO A 62 -21.24 3.98 19.71
N MET A 63 -21.70 3.49 20.87
CA MET A 63 -21.17 2.28 21.49
C MET A 63 -21.46 1.02 20.64
N SER A 64 -20.41 0.35 20.17
CA SER A 64 -20.48 -0.96 19.52
C SER A 64 -20.35 -2.11 20.51
N ARG A 65 -20.94 -3.27 20.15
CA ARG A 65 -20.80 -4.52 20.90
C ARG A 65 -19.63 -5.35 20.37
N TYR A 66 -18.83 -5.91 21.28
CA TYR A 66 -17.58 -6.64 20.96
C TYR A 66 -17.54 -8.06 21.56
N SER A 67 -18.69 -8.59 21.96
CA SER A 67 -18.79 -9.80 22.75
C SER A 67 -18.43 -11.06 21.95
N ALA A 68 -19.02 -11.22 20.76
CA ALA A 68 -18.76 -12.36 19.88
C ALA A 68 -17.38 -12.25 19.25
N GLN A 69 -16.98 -11.04 18.83
CA GLN A 69 -15.65 -10.78 18.30
C GLN A 69 -14.55 -11.15 19.30
N LYS A 70 -14.68 -10.78 20.58
CA LYS A 70 -13.72 -11.13 21.62
C LYS A 70 -13.60 -12.65 21.84
N GLN A 71 -14.71 -13.38 21.74
CA GLN A 71 -14.68 -14.85 21.83
C GLN A 71 -13.98 -15.48 20.62
N TYR A 72 -14.25 -14.97 19.41
CA TYR A 72 -13.57 -15.40 18.19
C TYR A 72 -12.05 -15.21 18.27
N TRP A 73 -11.57 -14.03 18.68
CA TRP A 73 -10.13 -13.76 18.80
C TRP A 73 -9.46 -14.62 19.86
N LYS A 74 -10.12 -14.87 21.00
CA LYS A 74 -9.60 -15.80 22.02
C LYS A 74 -9.49 -17.22 21.49
N ALA A 75 -10.50 -17.72 20.78
CA ALA A 75 -10.46 -19.05 20.17
C ALA A 75 -9.37 -19.15 19.10
N LYS A 76 -9.20 -18.11 18.29
CA LYS A 76 -8.15 -18.04 17.26
C LYS A 76 -6.73 -18.04 17.86
N GLN A 77 -6.52 -17.31 18.96
CA GLN A 77 -5.23 -17.32 19.68
C GLN A 77 -4.95 -18.69 20.31
N ALA A 78 -5.96 -19.36 20.87
CA ALA A 78 -5.82 -20.68 21.46
C ALA A 78 -5.54 -21.78 20.41
N LYS A 79 -5.97 -21.60 19.14
CA LYS A 79 -5.71 -22.56 18.06
C LYS A 79 -4.22 -22.73 17.75
N HIS A 80 -3.38 -21.73 18.01
CA HIS A 80 -1.93 -21.88 17.85
C HIS A 80 -1.32 -23.00 18.72
N GLU A 81 -2.07 -23.56 19.69
CA GLU A 81 -1.57 -24.63 20.56
C GLU A 81 -2.05 -26.05 20.21
N LYS A 82 -3.21 -26.28 19.54
CA LYS A 82 -3.70 -27.65 19.19
C LYS A 82 -4.65 -27.68 17.99
N ASP A 83 -4.35 -28.51 16.98
CA ASP A 83 -5.23 -28.79 15.84
C ASP A 83 -6.21 -29.94 16.14
N LYS A 84 -7.49 -29.63 16.36
CA LYS A 84 -8.58 -30.62 16.31
C LYS A 84 -9.70 -30.15 15.38
N ILE A 85 -10.26 -31.08 14.61
CA ILE A 85 -11.32 -30.82 13.61
C ILE A 85 -12.59 -30.20 14.24
N ALA A 86 -12.93 -30.58 15.49
CA ALA A 86 -14.04 -30.00 16.23
C ALA A 86 -13.86 -28.49 16.50
N ASP A 87 -12.60 -28.04 16.67
CA ASP A 87 -12.27 -26.64 16.92
C ASP A 87 -12.43 -25.80 15.64
N MET A 88 -12.33 -26.40 14.45
CA MET A 88 -12.55 -25.70 13.18
C MET A 88 -14.02 -25.32 12.98
N VAL A 89 -14.96 -26.25 13.26
CA VAL A 89 -16.41 -25.97 13.15
C VAL A 89 -16.83 -24.93 14.20
N LEU A 90 -16.29 -25.01 15.42
CA LEU A 90 -16.51 -23.99 16.44
C LEU A 90 -15.98 -22.63 15.99
N LEU A 91 -14.77 -22.57 15.43
CA LEU A 91 -14.17 -21.32 14.95
C LEU A 91 -14.99 -20.70 13.82
N GLN A 92 -15.50 -21.51 12.88
CA GLN A 92 -16.41 -21.03 11.83
C GLN A 92 -17.72 -20.46 12.40
N LYS A 93 -18.31 -21.12 13.41
CA LYS A 93 -19.51 -20.60 14.10
C LYS A 93 -19.22 -19.27 14.80
N LEU A 94 -18.08 -19.16 15.49
CA LEU A 94 -17.65 -17.92 16.14
C LEU A 94 -17.36 -16.81 15.13
N GLN A 95 -16.77 -17.15 13.97
CA GLN A 95 -16.54 -16.19 12.88
C GLN A 95 -17.88 -15.67 12.33
N HIS A 96 -18.85 -16.55 12.10
CA HIS A 96 -20.18 -16.17 11.65
C HIS A 96 -20.89 -15.27 12.68
N ALA A 97 -20.82 -15.61 13.96
CA ALA A 97 -21.37 -14.79 15.05
C ALA A 97 -20.72 -13.41 15.13
N SER A 98 -19.39 -13.33 15.00
CA SER A 98 -18.63 -12.07 14.96
C SER A 98 -19.06 -11.20 13.77
N ASN A 99 -19.22 -11.78 12.58
CA ASN A 99 -19.66 -11.04 11.40
C ASN A 99 -21.11 -10.55 11.53
N LEU A 100 -21.98 -11.33 12.17
CA LEU A 100 -23.36 -10.93 12.43
C LEU A 100 -23.44 -9.79 13.47
N GLU A 101 -22.61 -9.84 14.53
CA GLU A 101 -22.44 -8.76 15.50
C GLU A 101 -21.98 -7.46 14.83
N GLN A 102 -21.00 -7.52 13.92
CA GLN A 102 -20.53 -6.35 13.17
C GLN A 102 -21.65 -5.73 12.31
N LYS A 103 -22.40 -6.54 11.56
CA LYS A 103 -23.56 -6.06 10.77
C LYS A 103 -24.64 -5.44 11.64
N GLN A 104 -24.87 -6.02 12.83
CA GLN A 104 -25.81 -5.45 13.79
C GLN A 104 -25.33 -4.09 14.30
N ASN A 105 -24.06 -3.96 14.67
CA ASN A 105 -23.46 -2.69 15.08
C ASN A 105 -23.58 -1.62 13.99
N GLU A 106 -23.31 -1.95 12.73
CA GLU A 106 -23.48 -1.03 11.59
C GLU A 106 -24.93 -0.57 11.43
N THR A 107 -25.88 -1.48 11.61
CA THR A 107 -27.32 -1.17 11.51
C THR A 107 -27.78 -0.28 12.66
N GLU A 108 -27.36 -0.57 13.89
CA GLU A 108 -27.64 0.26 15.07
C GLU A 108 -27.01 1.65 14.92
N ASN A 109 -25.76 1.73 14.45
CA ASN A 109 -25.07 2.99 14.20
C ASN A 109 -25.82 3.88 13.20
N LYS A 110 -26.40 3.28 12.14
CA LYS A 110 -27.26 4.01 11.19
C LYS A 110 -28.55 4.53 11.82
N LYS A 111 -29.13 3.83 12.80
CA LYS A 111 -30.37 4.26 13.47
C LYS A 111 -30.16 5.45 14.40
N VAL A 112 -29.05 5.46 15.14
CA VAL A 112 -28.71 6.52 16.10
C VAL A 112 -27.91 7.67 15.45
N HIS A 113 -27.74 7.63 14.14
CA HIS A 113 -27.02 8.66 13.40
C HIS A 113 -27.79 9.98 13.45
N GLY A 114 -27.12 11.05 13.91
CA GLY A 114 -27.74 12.36 14.14
C GLY A 114 -28.29 12.57 15.55
N ASP A 115 -28.22 11.58 16.45
CA ASP A 115 -28.62 11.76 17.84
C ASP A 115 -27.64 12.69 18.59
N ILE A 116 -28.15 13.51 19.51
CA ILE A 116 -27.34 14.44 20.30
C ILE A 116 -26.55 13.67 21.38
N VAL A 117 -25.25 13.96 21.46
CA VAL A 117 -24.35 13.42 22.48
C VAL A 117 -24.56 14.14 23.81
N LYS A 118 -24.69 13.36 24.89
CA LYS A 118 -24.86 13.87 26.26
C LYS A 118 -23.66 13.52 27.14
N TYR A 119 -23.33 14.37 28.10
CA TYR A 119 -22.28 14.09 29.07
C TYR A 119 -22.62 12.84 29.90
N GLY A 120 -21.64 11.97 30.11
CA GLY A 120 -21.78 10.67 30.75
C GLY A 120 -22.17 9.52 29.81
N THR A 121 -22.44 9.79 28.53
CA THR A 121 -22.65 8.73 27.54
C THR A 121 -21.33 8.13 27.05
N VAL A 122 -21.39 6.91 26.55
CA VAL A 122 -20.24 6.21 25.95
C VAL A 122 -20.20 6.49 24.46
N ILE A 123 -19.07 6.99 23.99
CA ILE A 123 -18.77 7.21 22.58
C ILE A 123 -17.53 6.43 22.16
N GLN A 124 -17.33 6.33 20.86
CA GLN A 124 -16.12 5.80 20.23
C GLN A 124 -15.60 6.80 19.21
N LEU A 125 -14.28 6.90 19.08
CA LEU A 125 -13.65 7.79 18.11
C LEU A 125 -13.04 6.96 16.99
N LEU A 126 -13.57 7.13 15.79
CA LEU A 126 -13.06 6.49 14.57
C LEU A 126 -12.18 7.48 13.82
N HIS A 127 -10.92 7.17 13.62
CA HIS A 127 -10.03 8.02 12.82
C HIS A 127 -10.39 7.94 11.34
N MET A 128 -10.67 9.08 10.70
CA MET A 128 -11.23 9.14 9.34
C MET A 128 -10.26 8.59 8.27
N LYS A 129 -8.97 8.89 8.40
CA LYS A 129 -7.96 8.47 7.42
C LYS A 129 -7.65 6.97 7.52
N SER A 130 -7.29 6.49 8.71
CA SER A 130 -6.91 5.08 8.89
C SER A 130 -8.09 4.12 9.03
N ASN A 131 -9.30 4.62 9.31
CA ASN A 131 -10.48 3.82 9.61
C ASN A 131 -10.29 2.88 10.81
N LYS A 132 -9.48 3.31 11.78
CA LYS A 132 -9.19 2.59 13.02
C LYS A 132 -9.78 3.34 14.22
N TYR A 133 -10.24 2.61 15.22
CA TYR A 133 -10.79 3.15 16.46
C TYR A 133 -9.68 3.45 17.47
N LEU A 134 -9.77 4.62 18.10
CA LEU A 134 -8.92 4.97 19.24
C LEU A 134 -9.23 4.05 20.42
N THR A 135 -8.20 3.41 20.97
CA THR A 135 -8.37 2.34 21.95
C THR A 135 -7.34 2.42 23.06
N VAL A 136 -7.77 2.25 24.31
CA VAL A 136 -6.87 2.18 25.47
C VAL A 136 -6.65 0.73 25.88
N ASN A 137 -5.39 0.28 25.86
CA ASN A 137 -5.02 -1.07 26.27
C ASN A 137 -4.57 -1.10 27.73
N LYS A 138 -5.46 -1.57 28.61
CA LYS A 138 -5.17 -1.68 30.05
C LYS A 138 -4.12 -2.72 30.46
N ARG A 139 -3.73 -3.62 29.54
CA ARG A 139 -2.77 -4.71 29.82
C ARG A 139 -1.34 -4.32 29.49
N LEU A 140 -1.15 -3.31 28.65
CA LEU A 140 0.17 -2.90 28.17
C LEU A 140 0.49 -1.49 28.66
N PRO A 141 1.68 -1.26 29.24
CA PRO A 141 2.13 0.08 29.56
C PRO A 141 2.40 0.87 28.26
N ALA A 142 2.31 2.20 28.36
CA ALA A 142 2.74 3.10 27.29
C ALA A 142 4.23 2.90 26.96
N LEU A 143 4.67 3.38 25.80
CA LEU A 143 6.02 3.08 25.30
C LEU A 143 7.07 3.92 26.02
N LEU A 144 6.78 5.21 26.25
CA LEU A 144 7.69 6.12 26.94
C LEU A 144 7.36 6.19 28.43
N GLU A 145 6.08 6.42 28.74
CA GLU A 145 5.62 6.62 30.11
C GLU A 145 5.13 5.30 30.76
N LYS A 146 6.02 4.58 31.46
CA LYS A 146 5.73 3.24 32.00
C LYS A 146 4.57 3.16 33.01
N ASN A 147 4.24 4.26 33.68
CA ASN A 147 3.12 4.40 34.62
C ASN A 147 1.76 4.63 33.93
N ALA A 148 1.77 4.96 32.63
CA ALA A 148 0.56 5.19 31.85
C ALA A 148 0.17 3.93 31.04
N MET A 149 -1.11 3.84 30.68
CA MET A 149 -1.60 2.79 29.79
C MET A 149 -1.44 3.19 28.32
N ARG A 150 -1.20 2.19 27.46
CA ARG A 150 -0.97 2.43 26.04
C ARG A 150 -2.25 2.79 25.30
N VAL A 151 -2.16 3.80 24.44
CA VAL A 151 -3.21 4.17 23.48
C VAL A 151 -2.79 3.69 22.09
N THR A 152 -3.67 3.00 21.38
CA THR A 152 -3.42 2.44 20.05
C THR A 152 -4.64 2.58 19.15
N LEU A 153 -4.43 2.56 17.84
CA LEU A 153 -5.47 2.49 16.83
C LEU A 153 -5.77 1.04 16.45
N ASP A 154 -7.02 0.60 16.63
CA ASP A 154 -7.45 -0.76 16.29
C ASP A 154 -8.43 -0.75 15.10
N GLY A 155 -8.19 -1.56 14.07
CA GLY A 155 -9.01 -1.56 12.85
C GLY A 155 -10.47 -2.00 13.06
N THR A 156 -10.75 -2.78 14.10
CA THR A 156 -12.11 -3.26 14.41
C THR A 156 -12.69 -2.63 15.67
N GLY A 157 -11.83 -2.06 16.51
CA GLY A 157 -12.16 -1.64 17.86
C GLY A 157 -12.28 -2.82 18.82
N ASN A 158 -12.25 -2.52 20.11
CA ASN A 158 -12.52 -3.49 21.17
C ASN A 158 -13.16 -2.77 22.38
N GLU A 159 -13.38 -3.50 23.48
CA GLU A 159 -13.98 -2.94 24.69
C GLU A 159 -13.17 -1.75 25.29
N GLY A 160 -11.87 -1.65 24.97
CA GLY A 160 -11.02 -0.51 25.35
C GLY A 160 -11.23 0.76 24.50
N SER A 161 -12.04 0.67 23.44
CA SER A 161 -12.41 1.81 22.59
C SER A 161 -13.64 2.57 23.10
N TRP A 162 -14.23 2.13 24.21
CA TRP A 162 -15.35 2.82 24.86
C TRP A 162 -14.84 3.97 25.73
N LEU A 163 -15.26 5.19 25.42
CA LEU A 163 -14.86 6.41 26.12
C LEU A 163 -16.10 7.12 26.69
N PHE A 164 -16.10 7.40 27.99
CA PHE A 164 -17.03 8.33 28.59
C PHE A 164 -16.62 9.77 28.25
N ILE A 165 -17.58 10.56 27.78
CA ILE A 165 -17.40 12.00 27.62
C ILE A 165 -17.86 12.72 28.89
N GLN A 166 -16.95 13.41 29.56
CA GLN A 166 -17.21 14.12 30.81
C GLN A 166 -16.85 15.60 30.67
N PRO A 167 -17.57 16.51 31.35
CA PRO A 167 -17.25 17.93 31.29
C PRO A 167 -15.98 18.20 32.11
N PHE A 168 -15.05 18.98 31.57
CA PHE A 168 -13.86 19.40 32.32
C PHE A 168 -14.22 20.45 33.38
N TRP A 169 -15.09 21.40 33.00
CA TRP A 169 -15.60 22.43 33.89
C TRP A 169 -16.91 21.99 34.56
N LYS A 170 -17.12 22.39 35.81
CA LYS A 170 -18.36 22.13 36.57
C LYS A 170 -19.59 22.91 36.07
N LEU A 171 -19.50 23.57 34.92
CA LEU A 171 -20.60 24.32 34.31
C LEU A 171 -21.74 23.40 33.84
N ARG A 172 -21.40 22.17 33.44
CA ARG A 172 -22.34 21.15 32.97
C ARG A 172 -22.24 19.90 33.82
N ALA A 173 -23.30 19.10 33.82
CA ALA A 173 -23.40 17.84 34.54
C ALA A 173 -23.73 16.67 33.61
N ASN A 174 -23.63 15.45 34.13
CA ASN A 174 -24.02 14.25 33.37
C ASN A 174 -25.51 14.34 32.98
N GLY A 175 -25.81 14.05 31.72
CA GLY A 175 -27.14 14.17 31.13
C GLY A 175 -27.34 15.46 30.30
N ASP A 176 -26.50 16.48 30.49
CA ASP A 176 -26.55 17.69 29.66
C ASP A 176 -26.03 17.43 28.25
N ASN A 177 -26.53 18.19 27.27
CA ASN A 177 -26.07 18.11 25.89
C ASN A 177 -24.65 18.68 25.76
N VAL A 178 -23.80 18.00 25.00
CA VAL A 178 -22.43 18.42 24.71
C VAL A 178 -22.45 19.51 23.65
N VAL A 179 -21.81 20.65 23.93
CA VAL A 179 -21.71 21.78 22.99
C VAL A 179 -20.35 21.76 22.30
N VAL A 180 -20.34 22.04 21.00
CA VAL A 180 -19.12 22.16 20.19
C VAL A 180 -18.26 23.31 20.74
N GLY A 181 -16.97 23.06 20.93
CA GLY A 181 -16.03 24.01 21.54
C GLY A 181 -15.88 23.87 23.05
N ASP A 182 -16.73 23.07 23.71
CA ASP A 182 -16.55 22.75 25.13
C ASP A 182 -15.25 21.96 25.36
N LYS A 183 -14.65 22.19 26.54
CA LYS A 183 -13.53 21.39 27.04
C LYS A 183 -14.06 20.14 27.73
N VAL A 184 -13.64 18.98 27.26
CA VAL A 184 -14.09 17.67 27.76
C VAL A 184 -12.92 16.84 28.27
N ILE A 185 -13.25 15.86 29.11
CA ILE A 185 -12.37 14.77 29.52
C ILE A 185 -12.90 13.50 28.86
N MET A 186 -12.01 12.74 28.23
CA MET A 186 -12.33 11.45 27.63
C MET A 186 -11.78 10.34 28.53
N ASN A 187 -12.67 9.62 29.18
CA ASN A 187 -12.28 8.58 30.14
C ASN A 187 -12.65 7.17 29.63
N PRO A 188 -11.68 6.28 29.35
CA PRO A 188 -11.96 4.91 28.97
C PRO A 188 -12.72 4.13 30.05
N VAL A 189 -13.81 3.48 29.64
CA VAL A 189 -14.70 2.70 30.54
C VAL A 189 -13.92 1.61 31.31
N ASN A 190 -12.98 0.96 30.63
CA ASN A 190 -12.29 -0.23 31.16
C ASN A 190 -10.98 0.05 31.91
N ALA A 191 -10.38 1.21 31.67
CA ALA A 191 -9.09 1.60 32.26
C ALA A 191 -9.27 2.58 33.42
N GLY A 192 -10.35 3.37 33.42
CA GLY A 192 -10.69 4.31 34.50
C GLY A 192 -9.80 5.55 34.60
N GLN A 193 -8.74 5.63 33.79
CA GLN A 193 -7.80 6.75 33.73
C GLN A 193 -8.01 7.54 32.43
N PRO A 194 -8.17 8.87 32.47
CA PRO A 194 -8.47 9.67 31.28
C PRO A 194 -7.31 9.69 30.27
N LEU A 195 -7.63 10.07 29.03
CA LEU A 195 -6.62 10.32 28.00
C LEU A 195 -5.79 11.56 28.33
N HIS A 196 -4.48 11.43 28.17
CA HIS A 196 -3.48 12.44 28.50
C HIS A 196 -2.50 12.65 27.34
N ALA A 197 -2.19 13.91 27.04
CA ALA A 197 -1.11 14.29 26.12
C ALA A 197 0.19 14.43 26.93
N SER A 198 1.07 13.43 26.82
CA SER A 198 2.31 13.38 27.59
C SER A 198 3.33 14.40 27.09
N ASN A 199 4.31 14.74 27.93
CA ASN A 199 5.42 15.62 27.55
C ASN A 199 6.63 14.86 26.98
N TYR A 200 6.58 13.53 26.94
CA TYR A 200 7.65 12.71 26.37
C TYR A 200 7.61 12.72 24.84
N GLU A 201 8.74 13.06 24.25
CA GLU A 201 8.96 13.13 22.81
C GLU A 201 9.43 11.77 22.27
N LEU A 202 8.97 11.42 21.07
CA LEU A 202 9.35 10.19 20.39
C LEU A 202 10.74 10.30 19.77
N SER A 203 11.58 9.28 19.96
CA SER A 203 12.95 9.26 19.43
C SER A 203 13.01 9.25 17.90
N ASP A 204 12.01 8.65 17.26
CA ASP A 204 11.93 8.46 15.82
C ASP A 204 11.21 9.60 15.08
N HIS A 205 10.38 10.37 15.80
CA HIS A 205 9.63 11.50 15.28
C HIS A 205 9.83 12.74 16.18
N PRO A 206 10.86 13.56 15.91
CA PRO A 206 11.11 14.78 16.66
C PRO A 206 9.91 15.73 16.59
N GLY A 207 9.56 16.35 17.71
CA GLY A 207 8.39 17.23 17.87
C GLY A 207 7.08 16.51 18.20
N CYS A 208 6.99 15.20 17.95
CA CYS A 208 5.80 14.41 18.26
C CYS A 208 5.84 13.87 19.70
N LYS A 209 4.76 14.10 20.45
CA LYS A 209 4.60 13.65 21.83
C LYS A 209 3.58 12.53 21.95
N GLU A 210 3.85 11.56 22.83
CA GLU A 210 2.99 10.37 23.00
C GLU A 210 1.65 10.72 23.67
N VAL A 211 0.54 10.20 23.13
CA VAL A 211 -0.75 10.19 23.82
C VAL A 211 -0.88 8.89 24.61
N ASN A 212 -1.17 9.00 25.90
CA ASN A 212 -1.32 7.86 26.80
C ASN A 212 -2.57 8.02 27.71
N SER A 213 -2.74 7.11 28.67
CA SER A 213 -3.86 7.15 29.62
C SER A 213 -3.34 7.08 31.05
N VAL A 214 -3.48 8.20 31.77
CA VAL A 214 -3.03 8.41 33.16
C VAL A 214 -3.83 9.56 33.77
N ASN A 215 -3.98 9.57 35.10
CA ASN A 215 -4.68 10.66 35.77
C ASN A 215 -3.89 11.97 35.66
N CYS A 216 -4.31 12.87 34.77
CA CYS A 216 -3.71 14.18 34.61
C CYS A 216 -4.78 15.21 34.19
N ASN A 217 -4.54 16.48 34.50
CA ASN A 217 -5.44 17.58 34.13
C ASN A 217 -5.23 17.99 32.66
N THR A 218 -5.51 17.08 31.73
CA THR A 218 -5.59 17.38 30.30
C THR A 218 -7.03 17.55 29.89
N SER A 219 -7.31 18.64 29.20
CA SER A 219 -8.61 18.91 28.62
C SER A 219 -8.54 18.79 27.10
N TRP A 220 -9.61 18.28 26.51
CA TRP A 220 -9.73 18.12 25.06
C TRP A 220 -10.82 19.06 24.56
N LYS A 221 -10.44 20.05 23.76
CA LYS A 221 -11.39 20.94 23.08
C LYS A 221 -11.87 20.28 21.79
N ILE A 222 -13.18 20.12 21.65
CA ILE A 222 -13.79 19.53 20.45
C ILE A 222 -14.08 20.64 19.44
N ASN A 223 -13.44 20.60 18.27
CA ASN A 223 -13.75 21.50 17.17
C ASN A 223 -14.49 20.73 16.07
N LEU A 224 -15.60 21.29 15.59
CA LEU A 224 -16.42 20.68 14.56
C LEU A 224 -15.80 20.92 13.19
N PHE A 225 -15.47 19.83 12.48
CA PHE A 225 -15.02 19.90 11.10
C PHE A 225 -16.19 19.78 10.13
N MET A 226 -17.11 18.82 10.34
CA MET A 226 -18.26 18.62 9.44
C MET A 226 -19.45 18.04 10.21
N MET A 227 -20.63 18.61 9.99
CA MET A 227 -21.88 18.09 10.56
C MET A 227 -22.31 16.80 9.88
N PHE A 228 -22.99 15.92 10.63
CA PHE A 228 -23.52 14.66 10.13
C PHE A 228 -24.46 14.85 8.92
N ASN A 229 -25.26 15.92 8.91
CA ASN A 229 -26.21 16.23 7.82
C ASN A 229 -25.52 16.67 6.53
N ASP A 230 -24.33 17.28 6.63
CA ASP A 230 -23.52 17.72 5.49
C ASP A 230 -22.69 16.57 4.92
N HIS A 231 -22.52 15.48 5.68
CA HIS A 231 -21.80 14.28 5.29
C HIS A 231 -22.62 13.39 4.31
N ARG A 232 -23.25 13.97 3.31
CA ARG A 232 -23.97 13.25 2.24
C ARG A 232 -22.99 12.76 1.19
N GLU A 233 -23.16 11.54 0.68
CA GLU A 233 -22.23 10.98 -0.31
C GLU A 233 -22.34 11.60 -1.71
N GLU A 234 -23.47 12.26 -1.99
CA GLU A 234 -23.82 12.83 -3.31
C GLU A 234 -23.26 14.23 -3.56
N VAL A 235 -22.86 14.94 -2.49
CA VAL A 235 -22.36 16.33 -2.56
C VAL A 235 -20.85 16.37 -2.44
N LEU A 236 -20.24 17.38 -3.06
CA LEU A 236 -18.81 17.66 -2.93
C LEU A 236 -18.54 18.28 -1.56
N LYS A 237 -17.57 17.72 -0.84
CA LYS A 237 -17.26 18.14 0.53
C LYS A 237 -15.81 18.58 0.69
N GLY A 238 -15.56 19.45 1.66
CA GLY A 238 -14.22 19.73 2.14
C GLY A 238 -13.55 18.46 2.68
N GLY A 239 -12.33 18.18 2.23
CA GLY A 239 -11.58 16.96 2.50
C GLY A 239 -11.82 15.82 1.50
N ASP A 240 -12.77 15.95 0.55
CA ASP A 240 -12.90 14.97 -0.52
C ASP A 240 -11.72 15.05 -1.49
N VAL A 241 -11.24 13.90 -1.94
CA VAL A 241 -10.21 13.80 -2.97
C VAL A 241 -10.87 13.53 -4.31
N VAL A 242 -10.50 14.33 -5.32
CA VAL A 242 -11.07 14.29 -6.66
C VAL A 242 -9.98 14.30 -7.72
N ARG A 243 -10.36 13.87 -8.93
CA ARG A 243 -9.58 14.08 -10.15
C ARG A 243 -10.27 15.11 -11.00
N LEU A 244 -9.51 16.08 -11.50
CA LEU A 244 -10.00 17.08 -12.45
C LEU A 244 -9.74 16.58 -13.87
N PHE A 245 -10.81 16.25 -14.59
CA PHE A 245 -10.75 15.74 -15.97
C PHE A 245 -11.24 16.80 -16.94
N HIS A 246 -10.39 17.21 -17.86
CA HIS A 246 -10.74 18.20 -18.88
C HIS A 246 -11.65 17.57 -19.95
N ALA A 247 -12.86 18.09 -20.11
CA ALA A 247 -13.88 17.48 -20.98
C ALA A 247 -13.48 17.51 -22.47
N GLU A 248 -13.09 18.66 -23.01
CA GLU A 248 -12.75 18.81 -24.43
C GLU A 248 -11.47 18.06 -24.84
N GLN A 249 -10.42 18.17 -24.02
CA GLN A 249 -9.12 17.58 -24.33
C GLN A 249 -9.01 16.10 -23.95
N GLU A 250 -9.96 15.58 -23.18
CA GLU A 250 -9.98 14.26 -22.57
C GLU A 250 -8.68 13.92 -21.80
N LYS A 251 -8.26 14.80 -20.88
CA LYS A 251 -7.01 14.63 -20.11
C LYS A 251 -7.21 14.94 -18.63
N PHE A 252 -6.48 14.23 -17.78
CA PHE A 252 -6.42 14.53 -16.35
C PHE A 252 -5.42 15.63 -16.05
N LEU A 253 -5.77 16.51 -15.11
CA LEU A 253 -4.87 17.48 -14.49
C LEU A 253 -3.93 16.78 -13.51
N THR A 254 -2.64 16.88 -13.76
CA THR A 254 -1.59 16.21 -12.99
C THR A 254 -0.52 17.18 -12.55
N CYS A 255 0.11 16.89 -11.41
CA CYS A 255 1.27 17.59 -10.90
C CYS A 255 2.43 16.61 -10.74
N ASP A 256 3.58 16.89 -11.35
CA ASP A 256 4.75 16.03 -11.26
C ASP A 256 6.05 16.84 -11.36
N GLU A 257 7.15 16.24 -10.92
CA GLU A 257 8.48 16.85 -10.99
C GLU A 257 9.08 16.66 -12.39
N TYR A 258 9.55 17.76 -12.99
CA TYR A 258 10.29 17.75 -14.25
C TYR A 258 11.43 18.76 -14.16
N LYS A 259 12.66 18.33 -14.49
CA LYS A 259 13.89 19.15 -14.36
C LYS A 259 14.02 19.82 -12.98
N SER A 260 13.76 19.06 -11.92
CA SER A 260 13.84 19.51 -10.52
C SER A 260 12.88 20.65 -10.13
N LYS A 261 11.79 20.83 -10.89
CA LYS A 261 10.70 21.75 -10.57
C LYS A 261 9.36 21.03 -10.68
N LEU A 262 8.44 21.36 -9.80
CA LEU A 262 7.07 20.85 -9.87
C LEU A 262 6.28 21.65 -10.91
N HIS A 263 5.62 20.93 -11.80
CA HIS A 263 4.80 21.51 -12.86
C HIS A 263 3.39 20.93 -12.84
N VAL A 264 2.40 21.80 -13.05
CA VAL A 264 1.01 21.41 -13.29
C VAL A 264 0.76 21.34 -14.79
N PHE A 265 0.21 20.23 -15.27
CA PHE A 265 -0.03 20.00 -16.69
C PHE A 265 -1.21 19.05 -16.94
N LEU A 266 -1.78 19.10 -18.14
CA LEU A 266 -2.68 18.07 -18.66
C LEU A 266 -1.85 16.94 -19.25
N ARG A 267 -2.06 15.72 -18.74
CA ARG A 267 -1.31 14.54 -19.17
C ARG A 267 -1.89 13.94 -20.44
N THR A 268 -1.09 13.84 -21.50
CA THR A 268 -1.47 13.12 -22.72
C THR A 268 -1.32 11.61 -22.52
N THR A 269 -2.36 10.85 -22.86
CA THR A 269 -2.39 9.39 -22.78
C THR A 269 -2.61 8.77 -24.16
N LEU A 270 -2.03 7.59 -24.39
CA LEU A 270 -2.22 6.80 -25.61
C LEU A 270 -3.23 5.65 -25.42
N ARG A 271 -3.93 5.63 -24.27
CA ARG A 271 -4.99 4.65 -24.02
C ARG A 271 -6.23 4.99 -24.85
N GLN A 272 -6.96 3.98 -25.29
CA GLN A 272 -8.24 4.16 -26.02
C GLN A 272 -9.29 4.89 -25.18
N SER A 273 -9.30 4.63 -23.86
CA SER A 273 -10.15 5.33 -22.90
C SER A 273 -9.30 6.25 -22.03
N ALA A 274 -9.48 7.57 -22.17
CA ALA A 274 -8.77 8.56 -21.37
C ALA A 274 -9.09 8.45 -19.88
N THR A 275 -10.34 8.17 -19.52
CA THR A 275 -10.81 8.03 -18.13
C THR A 275 -10.15 6.85 -17.40
N SER A 276 -9.69 5.83 -18.13
CA SER A 276 -8.92 4.71 -17.56
C SER A 276 -7.48 5.08 -17.17
N ALA A 277 -6.96 6.22 -17.62
CA ALA A 277 -5.57 6.65 -17.39
C ALA A 277 -5.39 7.35 -16.03
N THR A 278 -5.82 6.70 -14.96
CA THR A 278 -5.68 7.20 -13.59
C THR A 278 -4.20 7.26 -13.17
N SER A 279 -3.84 8.13 -12.23
CA SER A 279 -2.52 8.21 -11.60
C SER A 279 -2.67 8.76 -10.18
N SER A 280 -1.75 8.41 -9.27
CA SER A 280 -1.69 8.98 -7.93
C SER A 280 -1.37 10.49 -7.95
N ASN A 281 -0.62 10.94 -8.95
CA ASN A 281 -0.23 12.35 -9.16
C ASN A 281 -1.36 13.22 -9.77
N ALA A 282 -2.56 12.66 -9.95
CA ALA A 282 -3.75 13.36 -10.45
C ALA A 282 -4.76 13.67 -9.32
N LEU A 283 -4.40 13.39 -8.07
CA LEU A 283 -5.30 13.47 -6.92
C LEU A 283 -5.20 14.84 -6.25
N TRP A 284 -6.35 15.50 -6.13
CA TRP A 284 -6.49 16.82 -5.53
C TRP A 284 -7.48 16.74 -4.37
N GLU A 285 -7.03 17.09 -3.17
CA GLU A 285 -7.87 17.31 -1.99
C GLU A 285 -8.56 18.67 -2.12
N VAL A 286 -9.88 18.68 -1.99
CA VAL A 286 -10.71 19.88 -2.06
C VAL A 286 -10.86 20.47 -0.67
N GLU A 287 -10.45 21.71 -0.47
CA GLU A 287 -10.67 22.45 0.77
C GLU A 287 -11.73 23.54 0.51
N VAL A 288 -12.83 23.51 1.27
CA VAL A 288 -13.88 24.53 1.24
C VAL A 288 -13.52 25.58 2.28
N VAL A 289 -13.32 26.83 1.85
CA VAL A 289 -12.86 27.90 2.73
C VAL A 289 -14.03 28.46 3.52
N HIS A 290 -13.91 28.42 4.85
CA HIS A 290 -14.83 29.05 5.80
C HIS A 290 -14.09 30.12 6.62
N HIS A 291 -14.84 30.93 7.37
CA HIS A 291 -14.27 31.90 8.31
C HIS A 291 -13.50 31.20 9.45
N ASP A 292 -13.98 30.03 9.89
CA ASP A 292 -13.28 29.21 10.88
C ASP A 292 -12.29 28.27 10.15
N PRO A 293 -10.97 28.39 10.39
CA PRO A 293 -9.94 27.57 9.74
C PRO A 293 -10.08 26.07 10.01
N CYS A 294 -10.62 25.67 11.17
CA CYS A 294 -10.82 24.27 11.53
C CYS A 294 -12.10 23.67 10.96
N ARG A 295 -12.94 24.48 10.30
CA ARG A 295 -14.24 24.07 9.78
C ARG A 295 -14.16 23.69 8.31
N GLY A 296 -14.54 22.46 8.03
CA GLY A 296 -14.92 22.00 6.70
C GLY A 296 -16.43 22.08 6.50
N GLY A 297 -16.89 21.66 5.33
CA GLY A 297 -18.32 21.65 5.04
C GLY A 297 -18.65 21.08 3.66
N ALA A 298 -19.95 20.92 3.42
CA ALA A 298 -20.45 20.70 2.07
C ALA A 298 -20.25 21.99 1.25
N GLY A 299 -19.69 21.84 0.06
CA GLY A 299 -19.40 22.96 -0.83
C GLY A 299 -20.67 23.47 -1.51
N HIS A 300 -20.87 24.78 -1.50
CA HIS A 300 -21.92 25.46 -2.26
C HIS A 300 -21.32 26.17 -3.47
N TRP A 301 -22.11 26.46 -4.51
CA TRP A 301 -21.61 27.14 -5.70
C TRP A 301 -21.00 28.53 -5.43
N ASN A 302 -21.48 29.22 -4.39
CA ASN A 302 -20.95 30.51 -3.94
C ASN A 302 -19.75 30.39 -2.96
N SER A 303 -19.30 29.18 -2.65
CA SER A 303 -18.16 28.95 -1.76
C SER A 303 -16.83 29.16 -2.49
N LEU A 304 -15.80 29.46 -1.71
CA LEU A 304 -14.43 29.52 -2.20
C LEU A 304 -13.75 28.18 -1.97
N TYR A 305 -12.97 27.74 -2.96
CA TYR A 305 -12.32 26.44 -2.97
C TYR A 305 -10.82 26.58 -3.14
N ARG A 306 -10.07 25.71 -2.45
CA ARG A 306 -8.65 25.46 -2.70
C ARG A 306 -8.46 24.01 -3.13
N PHE A 307 -7.49 23.79 -4.00
CA PHE A 307 -7.10 22.45 -4.45
C PHE A 307 -5.69 22.16 -3.98
N LYS A 308 -5.54 21.12 -3.17
CA LYS A 308 -4.26 20.69 -2.63
C LYS A 308 -3.86 19.37 -3.26
N HIS A 309 -2.66 19.32 -3.81
CA HIS A 309 -2.13 18.11 -4.41
C HIS A 309 -1.82 17.08 -3.33
N LEU A 310 -2.42 15.89 -3.41
CA LEU A 310 -2.36 14.91 -2.33
C LEU A 310 -0.95 14.37 -2.08
N ALA A 311 -0.16 14.15 -3.13
CA ALA A 311 1.18 13.54 -2.99
C ALA A 311 2.23 14.52 -2.45
N THR A 312 2.18 15.80 -2.84
CA THR A 312 3.20 16.80 -2.43
C THR A 312 2.73 17.74 -1.32
N GLY A 313 1.42 17.83 -1.06
CA GLY A 313 0.84 18.77 -0.10
C GLY A 313 0.84 20.24 -0.56
N ASN A 314 1.14 20.51 -1.83
CA ASN A 314 1.18 21.87 -2.39
C ASN A 314 -0.19 22.26 -2.95
N TYR A 315 -0.48 23.56 -2.98
CA TYR A 315 -1.73 24.11 -3.47
C TYR A 315 -1.64 24.52 -4.94
N LEU A 316 -2.72 24.35 -5.69
CA LEU A 316 -2.86 24.92 -7.03
C LEU A 316 -2.98 26.44 -6.92
N ALA A 317 -2.28 27.17 -7.78
CA ALA A 317 -2.34 28.62 -7.88
C ALA A 317 -2.11 29.08 -9.32
N ALA A 318 -2.29 30.37 -9.59
CA ALA A 318 -1.92 30.98 -10.87
C ALA A 318 -0.92 32.13 -10.66
N GLU A 319 0.16 32.13 -11.45
CA GLU A 319 1.22 33.15 -11.42
C GLU A 319 1.42 33.76 -12.81
N GLU A 320 1.99 34.97 -12.85
CA GLU A 320 2.29 35.65 -14.10
C GLU A 320 3.29 34.85 -14.94
N ASN A 321 2.99 34.70 -16.22
CA ASN A 321 3.82 33.94 -17.14
C ASN A 321 5.00 34.81 -17.60
N PRO A 322 6.26 34.44 -17.29
CA PRO A 322 7.43 35.23 -17.71
C PRO A 322 7.59 35.33 -19.23
N GLY A 323 6.94 34.42 -19.99
CA GLY A 323 6.94 34.43 -21.44
C GLY A 323 5.84 35.27 -22.08
N TYR A 324 5.01 35.98 -21.30
CA TYR A 324 3.94 36.82 -21.83
C TYR A 324 4.52 38.03 -22.55
N LYS A 325 4.21 38.17 -23.85
CA LYS A 325 4.70 39.30 -24.68
C LYS A 325 3.61 40.32 -25.03
N GLY A 326 2.43 40.23 -24.40
CA GLY A 326 1.30 41.11 -24.67
C GLY A 326 0.56 40.78 -25.97
N ASP A 327 -0.69 41.25 -26.08
CA ASP A 327 -1.41 41.36 -27.34
C ASP A 327 -0.85 42.54 -28.14
N ASN A 328 0.33 42.40 -28.73
CA ASN A 328 0.84 43.41 -29.66
C ASN A 328 0.27 43.12 -31.07
N PRO A 329 -0.59 43.98 -31.64
CA PRO A 329 -1.26 43.71 -32.92
C PRO A 329 -0.32 43.64 -34.14
N GLU A 330 0.94 44.04 -34.01
CA GLU A 330 1.93 44.04 -35.11
C GLU A 330 2.42 42.63 -35.52
N LEU A 331 2.28 41.62 -34.65
CA LEU A 331 2.68 40.23 -34.95
C LEU A 331 1.64 39.47 -35.80
N SER A 332 0.51 40.09 -36.14
CA SER A 332 -0.54 39.47 -36.98
C SER A 332 -0.23 39.46 -38.48
N SER A 333 0.89 40.07 -38.91
CA SER A 333 1.15 40.35 -40.33
C SER A 333 2.26 39.50 -41.01
N SER A 334 2.89 38.55 -40.33
CA SER A 334 3.87 37.64 -40.97
C SER A 334 3.37 36.20 -40.95
N MET A 335 2.55 35.86 -41.95
CA MET A 335 2.26 34.47 -42.30
C MET A 335 3.54 33.80 -42.82
N ASP A 336 4.06 32.80 -42.10
CA ASP A 336 4.66 31.65 -42.77
C ASP A 336 4.67 30.36 -41.90
N ALA A 337 4.67 29.24 -42.60
CA ALA A 337 3.94 28.02 -42.26
C ALA A 337 4.54 27.04 -41.22
N SER A 338 3.60 26.30 -40.61
CA SER A 338 3.64 24.87 -40.20
C SER A 338 4.56 24.35 -39.09
N ARG A 339 5.52 25.11 -38.53
CA ARG A 339 6.34 24.62 -37.39
C ARG A 339 6.46 25.56 -36.18
N SER A 340 6.10 26.82 -36.31
CA SER A 340 6.23 27.86 -35.26
C SER A 340 5.00 28.04 -34.37
N SER A 341 3.82 27.55 -34.80
CA SER A 341 2.51 27.87 -34.19
C SER A 341 2.33 27.45 -32.72
N LYS A 342 3.09 26.48 -32.21
CA LYS A 342 2.95 25.98 -30.83
C LYS A 342 3.63 26.87 -29.78
N ARG A 343 4.71 27.59 -30.14
CA ARG A 343 5.38 28.53 -29.20
C ARG A 343 4.56 29.81 -29.01
N PHE A 344 3.93 30.32 -30.07
CA PHE A 344 3.13 31.56 -30.04
C PHE A 344 1.88 31.50 -29.15
N HIS A 345 1.27 30.33 -28.97
CA HIS A 345 0.08 30.21 -28.10
C HIS A 345 0.43 30.35 -26.61
N GLY A 346 1.66 30.02 -26.20
CA GLY A 346 2.10 30.18 -24.81
C GLY A 346 2.42 31.63 -24.45
N GLU A 347 2.80 32.44 -25.43
CA GLU A 347 3.17 33.86 -25.27
C GLU A 347 1.96 34.80 -25.11
N ARG A 348 0.74 34.33 -25.44
CA ARG A 348 -0.53 35.05 -25.25
C ARG A 348 -1.18 34.82 -23.89
N ILE A 349 -0.67 33.85 -23.11
CA ILE A 349 -1.23 33.50 -21.80
C ILE A 349 -0.59 34.40 -20.76
N LYS A 350 -1.39 35.25 -20.12
CA LYS A 350 -0.93 36.18 -19.10
C LYS A 350 -0.55 35.50 -17.78
N TYR A 351 -1.40 34.57 -17.29
CA TYR A 351 -1.10 33.79 -16.09
C TYR A 351 -1.16 32.29 -16.37
N LYS A 352 -0.18 31.55 -15.85
CA LYS A 352 -0.06 30.10 -15.96
C LYS A 352 -0.37 29.45 -14.61
N LEU A 353 -0.87 28.22 -14.63
CA LEU A 353 -1.06 27.45 -13.40
C LEU A 353 0.27 26.94 -12.85
N VAL A 354 0.45 27.06 -11.54
CA VAL A 354 1.62 26.63 -10.78
C VAL A 354 1.21 25.95 -9.48
N VAL A 355 2.15 25.33 -8.79
CA VAL A 355 1.96 24.86 -7.42
C VAL A 355 2.70 25.72 -6.42
N VAL A 356 2.03 26.09 -5.33
CA VAL A 356 2.58 26.88 -4.23
C VAL A 356 2.60 26.06 -2.93
N PRO A 357 3.67 26.13 -2.11
CA PRO A 357 3.76 25.34 -0.86
C PRO A 357 2.84 25.81 0.28
N HIS A 358 2.30 27.02 0.19
CA HIS A 358 1.46 27.64 1.21
C HIS A 358 0.10 28.01 0.62
N GLY A 359 -0.96 27.46 1.21
CA GLY A 359 -2.33 27.69 0.80
C GLY A 359 -2.97 28.95 1.38
N ASN A 360 -2.26 29.77 2.16
CA ASN A 360 -2.85 30.96 2.79
C ASN A 360 -2.98 32.14 1.81
N ASP A 361 -2.29 32.08 0.68
CA ASP A 361 -2.31 33.14 -0.32
C ASP A 361 -3.65 33.16 -1.11
N ILE A 362 -4.09 34.37 -1.47
CA ILE A 362 -5.28 34.62 -2.28
C ILE A 362 -5.10 34.03 -3.69
N ALA A 363 -3.86 33.91 -4.17
CA ALA A 363 -3.52 33.30 -5.46
C ALA A 363 -3.86 31.79 -5.57
N SER A 364 -4.24 31.12 -4.47
CA SER A 364 -4.68 29.72 -4.49
C SER A 364 -6.19 29.54 -4.32
N LEU A 365 -6.97 30.64 -4.39
CA LEU A 365 -8.43 30.62 -4.29
C LEU A 365 -9.11 30.52 -5.67
N PHE A 366 -10.06 29.59 -5.76
CA PHE A 366 -10.87 29.37 -6.94
C PHE A 366 -12.36 29.39 -6.60
N GLU A 367 -13.16 29.80 -7.58
CA GLU A 367 -14.63 29.73 -7.56
C GLU A 367 -15.11 28.74 -8.62
N LEU A 368 -16.16 27.99 -8.29
CA LEU A 368 -16.78 27.01 -9.18
C LEU A 368 -17.99 27.61 -9.87
N ASP A 369 -17.99 27.62 -11.21
CA ASP A 369 -19.13 28.05 -12.01
C ASP A 369 -19.84 26.82 -12.60
N PRO A 370 -21.17 26.69 -12.43
CA PRO A 370 -21.93 25.57 -12.95
C PRO A 370 -22.10 25.69 -14.47
N THR A 371 -22.04 24.55 -15.16
CA THR A 371 -22.31 24.45 -16.61
C THR A 371 -23.81 24.37 -16.93
N THR A 372 -24.65 24.07 -15.93
CA THR A 372 -26.11 23.97 -16.04
C THR A 372 -26.79 24.98 -15.12
N LEU A 373 -28.06 25.30 -15.38
CA LEU A 373 -28.81 26.26 -14.56
C LEU A 373 -29.08 25.66 -13.16
N GLN A 374 -28.20 25.99 -12.21
CA GLN A 374 -28.27 25.59 -10.81
C GLN A 374 -28.60 26.81 -9.93
N LYS A 375 -29.23 26.59 -8.78
CA LYS A 375 -29.41 27.67 -7.79
C LYS A 375 -28.05 27.99 -7.14
N THR A 376 -27.73 29.26 -6.95
CA THR A 376 -26.45 29.71 -6.39
C THR A 376 -26.18 29.18 -4.98
N ASP A 377 -27.24 28.99 -4.18
CA ASP A 377 -27.17 28.49 -2.81
C ASP A 377 -27.33 26.96 -2.72
N SER A 378 -27.29 26.25 -3.85
CA SER A 378 -27.36 24.78 -3.85
C SER A 378 -25.99 24.13 -3.62
N PHE A 379 -26.00 22.88 -3.15
CA PHE A 379 -24.79 22.08 -3.02
C PHE A 379 -24.22 21.69 -4.38
N VAL A 380 -22.89 21.64 -4.46
CA VAL A 380 -22.19 21.15 -5.66
C VAL A 380 -22.29 19.62 -5.71
N PRO A 381 -22.87 19.02 -6.77
CA PRO A 381 -22.92 17.57 -6.92
C PRO A 381 -21.52 16.98 -7.18
N ARG A 382 -21.28 15.77 -6.66
CA ARG A 382 -19.95 15.13 -6.61
C ARG A 382 -19.34 14.75 -7.97
N ASN A 383 -20.17 14.61 -9.02
CA ASN A 383 -19.74 14.32 -10.40
C ASN A 383 -20.28 15.38 -11.38
N SER A 384 -20.00 16.64 -11.09
CA SER A 384 -20.46 17.77 -11.90
C SER A 384 -19.37 18.29 -12.85
N TYR A 385 -19.82 18.87 -13.98
CA TYR A 385 -18.97 19.65 -14.88
C TYR A 385 -18.96 21.09 -14.39
N VAL A 386 -17.78 21.59 -14.07
CA VAL A 386 -17.56 22.93 -13.51
C VAL A 386 -16.55 23.69 -14.35
N ARG A 387 -16.64 25.01 -14.29
CA ARG A 387 -15.57 25.90 -14.75
C ARG A 387 -14.88 26.50 -13.53
N LEU A 388 -13.58 26.67 -13.65
CA LEU A 388 -12.74 27.17 -12.57
C LEU A 388 -12.39 28.63 -12.86
N ARG A 389 -12.79 29.53 -11.96
CA ARG A 389 -12.44 30.95 -12.00
C ARG A 389 -11.41 31.24 -10.91
N HIS A 390 -10.28 31.81 -11.27
CA HIS A 390 -9.25 32.22 -10.32
C HIS A 390 -9.63 33.56 -9.69
N LEU A 391 -9.69 33.63 -8.36
CA LEU A 391 -10.23 34.79 -7.65
C LEU A 391 -9.32 36.02 -7.75
N CYS A 392 -8.01 35.84 -7.57
CA CYS A 392 -7.05 36.95 -7.50
C CYS A 392 -6.95 37.73 -8.81
N THR A 393 -6.96 37.05 -9.96
CA THR A 393 -6.84 37.68 -11.29
C THR A 393 -8.16 37.83 -12.02
N ASN A 394 -9.24 37.26 -11.49
CA ASN A 394 -10.55 37.17 -12.14
C ASN A 394 -10.50 36.59 -13.56
N THR A 395 -9.72 35.52 -13.75
CA THR A 395 -9.53 34.85 -15.04
C THR A 395 -10.03 33.40 -14.99
N TRP A 396 -10.46 32.87 -16.14
CA TRP A 396 -10.92 31.50 -16.31
C TRP A 396 -9.76 30.58 -16.73
N ILE A 397 -9.74 29.35 -16.22
CA ILE A 397 -8.72 28.36 -16.61
C ILE A 397 -8.98 27.87 -18.03
N GLN A 398 -7.92 27.77 -18.84
CA GLN A 398 -7.96 27.27 -20.21
C GLN A 398 -6.82 26.27 -20.47
N GLY A 399 -7.16 25.12 -21.03
CA GLY A 399 -6.21 24.12 -21.51
C GLY A 399 -5.52 24.58 -22.79
N THR A 400 -4.20 24.44 -22.87
CA THR A 400 -3.43 24.82 -24.07
C THR A 400 -2.74 23.62 -24.70
N ASN A 401 -2.45 23.71 -26.00
CA ASN A 401 -1.71 22.67 -26.73
C ASN A 401 -0.19 22.91 -26.71
N VAL A 402 0.29 23.72 -25.78
CA VAL A 402 1.71 24.07 -25.64
C VAL A 402 2.36 23.06 -24.69
N PRO A 403 3.25 22.17 -25.17
CA PRO A 403 3.93 21.23 -24.30
C PRO A 403 5.04 21.92 -23.50
N ILE A 404 5.24 21.47 -22.26
CA ILE A 404 6.34 21.90 -21.38
C ILE A 404 7.61 21.11 -21.72
N ASP A 405 7.45 19.84 -22.09
CA ASP A 405 8.52 18.88 -22.37
C ASP A 405 8.88 18.83 -23.87
N ILE A 406 9.20 19.99 -24.45
CA ILE A 406 9.56 20.13 -25.88
C ILE A 406 10.82 19.34 -26.24
N ASP A 407 11.72 19.12 -25.27
CA ASP A 407 13.00 18.44 -25.48
C ASP A 407 12.86 16.91 -25.59
N GLU A 408 11.71 16.34 -25.23
CA GLU A 408 11.45 14.90 -25.30
C GLU A 408 10.92 14.51 -26.69
N GLU A 409 11.28 13.31 -27.19
CA GLU A 409 10.81 12.82 -28.50
C GLU A 409 9.28 12.77 -28.61
N ARG A 410 8.58 12.56 -27.49
CA ARG A 410 7.13 12.55 -27.40
C ARG A 410 6.67 13.38 -26.20
N PRO A 411 6.25 14.64 -26.39
CA PRO A 411 5.79 15.48 -25.30
C PRO A 411 4.47 14.97 -24.76
N ILE A 412 4.38 14.80 -23.44
CA ILE A 412 3.17 14.34 -22.75
C ILE A 412 2.58 15.38 -21.79
N ARG A 413 3.29 16.48 -21.54
CA ARG A 413 2.94 17.49 -20.53
C ARG A 413 2.42 18.76 -21.18
N LEU A 414 1.11 18.94 -21.25
CA LEU A 414 0.49 20.14 -21.82
C LEU A 414 0.25 21.21 -20.76
N MET A 415 0.70 22.43 -21.01
CA MET A 415 0.54 23.56 -20.10
C MET A 415 -0.92 24.02 -20.02
N LEU A 416 -1.33 24.49 -18.84
CA LEU A 416 -2.58 25.24 -18.66
C LEU A 416 -2.31 26.71 -18.43
N GLY A 417 -3.16 27.52 -19.05
CA GLY A 417 -3.17 28.97 -18.90
C GLY A 417 -4.46 29.46 -18.25
N THR A 418 -4.56 30.78 -18.15
CA THR A 418 -5.79 31.46 -17.80
C THR A 418 -6.10 32.55 -18.81
N CYS A 419 -7.38 32.80 -19.06
CA CYS A 419 -7.89 33.81 -19.98
C CYS A 419 -8.98 34.65 -19.30
N PRO A 420 -9.05 35.98 -19.51
CA PRO A 420 -10.15 36.80 -18.98
C PRO A 420 -11.52 36.44 -19.58
N THR A 421 -11.56 35.92 -20.81
CA THR A 421 -12.81 35.56 -21.48
C THR A 421 -13.32 34.20 -21.00
N LYS A 422 -14.60 34.14 -20.67
CA LYS A 422 -15.29 32.89 -20.33
C LYS A 422 -15.49 32.06 -21.60
N GLU A 423 -14.85 30.90 -21.68
CA GLU A 423 -15.02 29.95 -22.78
C GLU A 423 -15.84 28.73 -22.32
N ASP A 424 -16.94 28.43 -23.02
CA ASP A 424 -17.85 27.36 -22.59
C ASP A 424 -17.28 25.95 -22.73
N LYS A 425 -16.34 25.76 -23.68
CA LYS A 425 -15.65 24.49 -23.95
C LYS A 425 -14.64 24.08 -22.87
N GLU A 426 -14.15 25.04 -22.09
CA GLU A 426 -13.12 24.84 -21.07
C GLU A 426 -13.76 24.42 -19.75
N ALA A 427 -14.34 23.21 -19.74
CA ALA A 427 -15.01 22.62 -18.59
C ALA A 427 -14.20 21.44 -18.02
N PHE A 428 -14.15 21.37 -16.68
CA PHE A 428 -13.57 20.25 -15.94
C PHE A 428 -14.68 19.41 -15.31
N ALA A 429 -14.62 18.11 -15.50
CA ALA A 429 -15.38 17.16 -14.71
C ALA A 429 -14.66 16.92 -13.39
N ILE A 430 -15.36 17.12 -12.28
CA ILE A 430 -14.94 16.66 -10.97
C ILE A 430 -15.26 15.17 -10.89
N VAL A 431 -14.24 14.32 -10.83
CA VAL A 431 -14.41 12.86 -10.72
C VAL A 431 -14.05 12.44 -9.30
N SER A 432 -15.04 11.97 -8.54
CA SER A 432 -14.81 11.52 -7.17
C SER A 432 -13.95 10.26 -7.10
N VAL A 433 -13.05 10.22 -6.12
CA VAL A 433 -12.18 9.08 -5.87
C VAL A 433 -12.67 8.28 -4.67
N PRO A 434 -12.81 6.94 -4.77
CA PRO A 434 -13.20 6.11 -3.64
C PRO A 434 -12.18 6.21 -2.50
N VAL A 435 -12.65 6.26 -1.25
CA VAL A 435 -11.80 6.40 -0.06
C VAL A 435 -10.79 5.26 0.08
N MET A 436 -11.13 4.05 -0.39
CA MET A 436 -10.20 2.91 -0.41
C MET A 436 -8.96 3.17 -1.26
N GLU A 437 -9.10 3.81 -2.43
CA GLU A 437 -7.95 4.12 -3.29
C GLU A 437 -7.01 5.14 -2.61
N ILE A 438 -7.60 6.08 -1.86
CA ILE A 438 -6.84 7.08 -1.10
C ILE A 438 -6.07 6.41 0.04
N ARG A 439 -6.71 5.50 0.78
CA ARG A 439 -6.06 4.74 1.86
C ARG A 439 -4.94 3.84 1.33
N ASP A 440 -5.14 3.21 0.17
CA ASP A 440 -4.13 2.39 -0.48
C ASP A 440 -2.89 3.23 -0.85
N LEU A 441 -3.10 4.47 -1.31
CA LEU A 441 -2.02 5.42 -1.59
C LEU A 441 -1.32 5.90 -0.31
N ASP A 442 -2.09 6.29 0.71
CA ASP A 442 -1.53 6.75 1.99
C ASP A 442 -0.68 5.63 2.62
N PHE A 443 -1.18 4.39 2.62
CA PHE A 443 -0.43 3.22 3.08
C PHE A 443 0.87 3.01 2.28
N ALA A 444 0.82 3.14 0.96
CA ALA A 444 1.99 2.98 0.11
C ALA A 444 3.06 4.05 0.38
N ASN A 445 2.65 5.30 0.60
CA ASN A 445 3.55 6.41 0.94
C ASN A 445 4.22 6.20 2.30
N ASP A 446 3.43 5.84 3.32
CA ASP A 446 3.92 5.58 4.67
C ASP A 446 4.87 4.37 4.68
N ALA A 447 4.51 3.29 3.96
CA ALA A 447 5.36 2.13 3.80
C ALA A 447 6.68 2.48 3.12
N SER A 448 6.67 3.29 2.06
CA SER A 448 7.90 3.75 1.40
C SER A 448 8.79 4.57 2.33
N ALA A 449 8.22 5.50 3.10
CA ALA A 449 8.98 6.32 4.05
C ALA A 449 9.61 5.46 5.16
N MET A 450 8.86 4.54 5.75
CA MET A 450 9.36 3.63 6.78
C MET A 450 10.45 2.69 6.25
N LEU A 451 10.27 2.11 5.05
CA LEU A 451 11.28 1.26 4.43
C LEU A 451 12.54 2.05 4.05
N ALA A 452 12.41 3.32 3.66
CA ALA A 452 13.57 4.18 3.41
C ALA A 452 14.41 4.38 4.68
N THR A 453 13.77 4.68 5.82
CA THR A 453 14.46 4.78 7.12
C THR A 453 15.18 3.48 7.49
N VAL A 454 14.56 2.33 7.23
CA VAL A 454 15.19 1.01 7.45
C VAL A 454 16.40 0.81 6.55
N VAL A 455 16.33 1.23 5.27
CA VAL A 455 17.48 1.19 4.35
C VAL A 455 18.61 2.10 4.84
N ASP A 456 18.30 3.28 5.37
CA ASP A 456 19.29 4.20 5.92
C ASP A 456 19.94 3.64 7.19
N GLN A 457 19.18 2.98 8.06
CA GLN A 457 19.72 2.23 9.21
C GLN A 457 20.63 1.08 8.77
N PHE A 458 20.25 0.35 7.71
CA PHE A 458 21.10 -0.67 7.10
C PHE A 458 22.36 -0.07 6.48
N ASN A 459 22.34 1.16 5.95
CA ASN A 459 23.55 1.80 5.47
C ASN A 459 24.43 2.31 6.63
N ALA A 460 23.82 2.75 7.74
CA ALA A 460 24.51 3.24 8.94
C ALA A 460 25.13 2.12 9.79
N GLY A 461 24.66 0.89 9.65
CA GLY A 461 25.30 -0.29 10.25
C GLY A 461 24.74 -0.84 11.52
N PHE A 462 23.61 -0.29 11.98
CA PHE A 462 22.93 -0.81 13.14
C PHE A 462 21.42 -0.69 12.95
N ILE A 463 20.73 -1.82 13.16
CA ILE A 463 19.27 -1.87 13.24
C ILE A 463 18.87 -2.51 14.57
N SER A 464 17.95 -1.89 15.30
CA SER A 464 17.50 -2.43 16.58
C SER A 464 16.62 -3.68 16.37
N GLN A 465 16.53 -4.53 17.38
CA GLN A 465 15.67 -5.72 17.31
C GLN A 465 14.18 -5.35 17.12
N ASN A 466 13.76 -4.21 17.69
CA ASN A 466 12.40 -3.72 17.57
C ASN A 466 12.13 -3.22 16.13
N ASP A 467 13.02 -2.40 15.58
CA ASP A 467 12.88 -1.87 14.22
C ASP A 467 12.87 -2.99 13.19
N ARG A 468 13.71 -4.02 13.38
CA ARG A 468 13.67 -5.23 12.55
C ARG A 468 12.33 -5.95 12.62
N ARG A 469 11.74 -6.06 13.82
CA ARG A 469 10.41 -6.69 13.98
C ARG A 469 9.31 -5.87 13.31
N PHE A 470 9.38 -4.53 13.38
CA PHE A 470 8.47 -3.63 12.67
C PHE A 470 8.64 -3.71 11.16
N ALA A 471 9.87 -3.74 10.65
CA ALA A 471 10.15 -3.89 9.23
C ALA A 471 9.60 -5.21 8.67
N ILE A 472 9.79 -6.32 9.39
CA ILE A 472 9.20 -7.63 9.04
C ILE A 472 7.68 -7.52 9.00
N LYS A 473 7.06 -6.96 10.03
CA LYS A 473 5.59 -6.83 10.10
C LYS A 473 5.04 -5.98 8.96
N LEU A 474 5.71 -4.88 8.63
CA LEU A 474 5.36 -4.02 7.50
C LEU A 474 5.47 -4.77 6.17
N LEU A 475 6.54 -5.54 5.96
CA LEU A 475 6.68 -6.35 4.74
C LEU A 475 5.59 -7.42 4.63
N GLU A 476 5.17 -8.04 5.74
CA GLU A 476 4.01 -8.94 5.74
C GLU A 476 2.73 -8.22 5.30
N ASP A 477 2.48 -7.03 5.84
CA ASP A 477 1.31 -6.24 5.49
C ASP A 477 1.35 -5.77 4.02
N VAL A 478 2.55 -5.48 3.48
CA VAL A 478 2.75 -5.18 2.06
C VAL A 478 2.46 -6.40 1.17
N VAL A 479 2.79 -7.63 1.59
CA VAL A 479 2.42 -8.86 0.85
C VAL A 479 0.90 -8.97 0.75
N PHE A 480 0.17 -8.82 1.87
CA PHE A 480 -1.30 -8.87 1.87
C PHE A 480 -1.92 -7.72 1.08
N PHE A 481 -1.32 -6.54 1.13
CA PHE A 481 -1.75 -5.37 0.38
C PHE A 481 -1.70 -5.62 -1.13
N VAL A 482 -0.55 -6.06 -1.66
CA VAL A 482 -0.39 -6.34 -3.10
C VAL A 482 -1.25 -7.52 -3.54
N ALA A 483 -1.39 -8.54 -2.69
CA ALA A 483 -2.18 -9.72 -3.00
C ALA A 483 -3.70 -9.48 -2.95
N ASP A 484 -4.14 -8.38 -2.31
CA ASP A 484 -5.56 -8.08 -2.06
C ASP A 484 -6.30 -9.19 -1.31
N VAL A 485 -5.62 -9.79 -0.33
CA VAL A 485 -6.14 -10.87 0.52
C VAL A 485 -6.16 -10.42 1.96
N ALA A 486 -7.30 -10.59 2.63
CA ALA A 486 -7.42 -10.31 4.07
C ALA A 486 -6.56 -11.29 4.89
N ASN A 487 -5.83 -10.79 5.87
CA ASN A 487 -5.00 -11.62 6.74
C ASN A 487 -5.87 -12.49 7.68
N SER A 488 -6.09 -13.74 7.28
CA SER A 488 -6.82 -14.75 8.06
C SER A 488 -5.94 -15.44 9.11
N GLY A 489 -4.65 -15.09 9.24
CA GLY A 489 -3.66 -15.80 10.05
C GLY A 489 -2.94 -16.92 9.31
N GLN A 490 -3.03 -16.95 7.98
CA GLN A 490 -2.28 -17.87 7.12
C GLN A 490 -0.80 -17.48 7.02
N PRO A 491 0.12 -18.44 6.82
CA PRO A 491 1.52 -18.15 6.58
C PRO A 491 1.69 -17.21 5.37
N VAL A 492 2.41 -16.11 5.58
CA VAL A 492 2.52 -15.00 4.62
C VAL A 492 3.20 -15.43 3.32
N LEU A 493 4.17 -16.34 3.41
CA LEU A 493 4.93 -16.84 2.26
C LEU A 493 4.06 -17.70 1.31
N ASP A 494 2.96 -18.28 1.79
CA ASP A 494 2.09 -19.17 1.01
C ASP A 494 0.90 -18.42 0.40
N VAL A 495 0.80 -17.11 0.61
CA VAL A 495 -0.32 -16.30 0.09
C VAL A 495 -0.27 -16.27 -1.44
N VAL A 496 -1.19 -16.94 -2.10
CA VAL A 496 -1.29 -16.95 -3.57
C VAL A 496 -2.17 -15.80 -4.04
N MET A 497 -1.72 -15.10 -5.09
CA MET A 497 -2.55 -14.12 -5.80
C MET A 497 -3.45 -14.85 -6.79
N SER A 498 -4.77 -14.79 -6.57
CA SER A 498 -5.75 -15.34 -7.51
C SER A 498 -6.11 -14.33 -8.61
N LYS A 499 -6.21 -13.04 -8.26
CA LYS A 499 -6.50 -11.95 -9.20
C LYS A 499 -5.61 -10.75 -8.91
N PRO A 500 -4.69 -10.37 -9.80
CA PRO A 500 -3.81 -9.24 -9.57
C PRO A 500 -4.56 -7.90 -9.63
N ASN A 501 -4.35 -7.05 -8.62
CA ASN A 501 -4.86 -5.68 -8.59
C ASN A 501 -3.84 -4.72 -9.22
N ARG A 502 -4.08 -4.33 -10.47
CA ARG A 502 -3.17 -3.49 -11.26
C ARG A 502 -2.93 -2.11 -10.64
N GLU A 503 -3.91 -1.53 -9.95
CA GLU A 503 -3.74 -0.22 -9.32
C GLU A 503 -2.80 -0.30 -8.11
N ARG A 504 -2.91 -1.34 -7.26
CA ARG A 504 -1.97 -1.55 -6.16
C ARG A 504 -0.56 -1.86 -6.65
N GLN A 505 -0.40 -2.73 -7.64
CA GLN A 505 0.91 -3.01 -8.25
C GLN A 505 1.54 -1.74 -8.87
N LYS A 506 0.71 -0.83 -9.39
CA LYS A 506 1.16 0.45 -9.92
C LYS A 506 1.62 1.39 -8.81
N LEU A 507 0.92 1.43 -7.67
CA LEU A 507 1.35 2.18 -6.48
C LEU A 507 2.72 1.70 -5.96
N MET A 508 3.00 0.38 -5.98
CA MET A 508 4.31 -0.16 -5.59
C MET A 508 5.48 0.44 -6.38
N ARG A 509 5.26 0.77 -7.67
CA ARG A 509 6.24 1.40 -8.54
C ARG A 509 6.23 2.93 -8.41
N GLU A 510 5.06 3.55 -8.52
CA GLU A 510 4.92 5.02 -8.54
C GLU A 510 5.29 5.66 -7.20
N GLN A 511 5.07 4.97 -6.07
CA GLN A 511 5.46 5.42 -4.74
C GLN A 511 6.81 4.88 -4.27
N ASN A 512 7.67 4.42 -5.20
CA ASN A 512 9.04 4.00 -4.92
C ASN A 512 9.23 2.84 -3.93
N ILE A 513 8.20 2.09 -3.55
CA ILE A 513 8.34 0.94 -2.64
C ILE A 513 9.29 -0.11 -3.22
N LEU A 514 9.18 -0.41 -4.53
CA LEU A 514 10.10 -1.35 -5.19
C LEU A 514 11.57 -0.91 -5.08
N LYS A 515 11.84 0.40 -5.16
CA LYS A 515 13.20 0.95 -5.00
C LYS A 515 13.71 0.70 -3.59
N GLN A 516 12.87 0.89 -2.57
CA GLN A 516 13.24 0.62 -1.17
C GLN A 516 13.44 -0.87 -0.89
N ILE A 517 12.60 -1.74 -1.47
CA ILE A 517 12.79 -3.20 -1.37
C ILE A 517 14.15 -3.62 -1.93
N PHE A 518 14.55 -3.11 -3.10
CA PHE A 518 15.90 -3.35 -3.61
C PHE A 518 16.99 -2.71 -2.74
N GLY A 519 16.70 -1.60 -2.06
CA GLY A 519 17.57 -1.03 -1.04
C GLY A 519 17.83 -2.02 0.10
N ILE A 520 16.78 -2.66 0.63
CA ILE A 520 16.87 -3.67 1.69
C ILE A 520 17.60 -4.93 1.20
N LEU A 521 17.39 -5.32 -0.06
CA LEU A 521 18.11 -6.47 -0.66
C LEU A 521 19.60 -6.20 -0.89
N LYS A 522 20.04 -4.93 -0.94
CA LYS A 522 21.44 -4.55 -1.23
C LYS A 522 22.23 -4.10 -0.01
N ALA A 523 21.63 -3.21 0.80
CA ALA A 523 22.30 -2.49 1.86
C ALA A 523 22.98 -3.40 2.91
N PRO A 524 22.38 -4.55 3.33
CA PRO A 524 23.03 -5.45 4.27
C PRO A 524 24.33 -6.09 3.76
N PHE A 525 24.49 -6.22 2.44
CA PHE A 525 25.61 -6.93 1.80
C PHE A 525 26.65 -6.00 1.17
N LYS A 526 26.45 -4.69 1.27
CA LYS A 526 27.37 -3.70 0.69
C LYS A 526 28.55 -3.46 1.65
N ASP A 527 29.77 -3.51 1.13
CA ASP A 527 30.97 -3.16 1.89
C ASP A 527 30.95 -1.69 2.31
N ARG A 528 31.27 -1.40 3.59
CA ARG A 528 31.16 -0.05 4.18
C ARG A 528 32.46 0.75 4.22
N GLY A 529 33.56 0.20 3.69
CA GLY A 529 34.87 0.84 3.64
C GLY A 529 35.99 -0.14 4.01
N GLU A 530 37.23 0.36 4.11
CA GLU A 530 38.42 -0.47 4.35
C GLU A 530 38.48 -1.15 5.73
N ASP A 531 37.77 -0.63 6.75
CA ASP A 531 37.81 -1.16 8.13
C ASP A 531 36.50 -1.79 8.64
N ASP A 532 35.37 -1.58 7.98
CA ASP A 532 34.06 -2.09 8.43
C ASP A 532 33.43 -2.94 7.31
N GLY A 533 33.40 -4.25 7.54
CA GLY A 533 32.87 -5.24 6.59
C GLY A 533 31.36 -5.09 6.36
N PRO A 534 30.78 -5.89 5.45
CA PRO A 534 29.34 -5.89 5.22
C PRO A 534 28.62 -6.35 6.51
N LEU A 535 27.41 -5.81 6.75
CA LEU A 535 26.62 -6.14 7.95
C LEU A 535 26.37 -7.65 8.08
N LEU A 536 26.13 -8.30 6.94
CA LEU A 536 25.86 -9.70 6.80
C LEU A 536 26.56 -10.20 5.54
N ARG A 537 27.17 -11.39 5.62
CA ARG A 537 27.57 -12.14 4.44
C ARG A 537 26.44 -13.09 4.03
N LEU A 538 26.27 -13.31 2.73
CA LEU A 538 25.23 -14.21 2.21
C LEU A 538 25.34 -15.64 2.78
N GLU A 539 26.57 -16.08 3.06
CA GLU A 539 26.86 -17.40 3.65
C GLU A 539 26.40 -17.52 5.11
N GLU A 540 26.35 -16.41 5.85
CA GLU A 540 25.95 -16.36 7.27
C GLU A 540 24.42 -16.31 7.45
N LEU A 541 23.65 -16.22 6.36
CA LEU A 541 22.17 -16.23 6.41
C LEU A 541 21.59 -17.58 6.85
N ALA A 542 22.35 -18.66 6.67
CA ALA A 542 21.95 -19.99 7.11
C ALA A 542 21.98 -20.15 8.64
N ASP A 543 22.63 -19.23 9.36
CA ASP A 543 22.73 -19.29 10.82
C ASP A 543 21.42 -18.90 11.50
N GLN A 544 21.07 -19.64 12.55
CA GLN A 544 19.83 -19.41 13.30
C GLN A 544 19.74 -18.00 13.92
N LYS A 545 20.88 -17.36 14.21
CA LYS A 545 20.96 -15.97 14.68
C LYS A 545 20.39 -14.98 13.65
N ASN A 546 20.56 -15.29 12.37
CA ASN A 546 20.18 -14.46 11.23
C ASN A 546 18.82 -14.85 10.63
N ALA A 547 18.11 -15.83 11.22
CA ALA A 547 16.78 -16.24 10.79
C ALA A 547 15.78 -15.07 10.59
N PRO A 548 15.75 -14.01 11.44
CA PRO A 548 14.88 -12.87 11.18
C PRO A 548 15.25 -12.09 9.92
N TYR A 549 16.54 -12.01 9.57
CA TYR A 549 17.00 -11.38 8.33
C TYR A 549 16.65 -12.25 7.12
N GLN A 550 16.84 -13.56 7.22
CA GLN A 550 16.45 -14.50 6.16
C GLN A 550 14.95 -14.40 5.87
N TYR A 551 14.10 -14.38 6.91
CA TYR A 551 12.66 -14.21 6.75
C TYR A 551 12.29 -12.86 6.12
N MET A 552 12.94 -11.76 6.54
CA MET A 552 12.75 -10.45 5.95
C MET A 552 13.06 -10.44 4.43
N LEU A 553 14.17 -11.08 4.01
CA LEU A 553 14.54 -11.19 2.59
C LEU A 553 13.55 -12.05 1.80
N ARG A 554 13.05 -13.14 2.38
CA ARG A 554 11.99 -13.97 1.76
C ARG A 554 10.73 -13.15 1.50
N LEU A 555 10.33 -12.30 2.46
CA LEU A 555 9.21 -11.39 2.27
C LEU A 555 9.48 -10.37 1.15
N CYS A 556 10.68 -9.80 1.07
CA CYS A 556 11.07 -8.90 -0.03
C CYS A 556 10.90 -9.55 -1.41
N TYR A 557 11.43 -10.76 -1.60
CA TYR A 557 11.25 -11.50 -2.86
C TYR A 557 9.79 -11.87 -3.12
N ARG A 558 9.02 -12.22 -2.08
CA ARG A 558 7.58 -12.47 -2.23
C ARG A 558 6.82 -11.23 -2.71
N VAL A 559 7.12 -10.05 -2.17
CA VAL A 559 6.53 -8.78 -2.64
C VAL A 559 6.90 -8.50 -4.10
N LEU A 560 8.15 -8.74 -4.49
CA LEU A 560 8.60 -8.57 -5.88
C LEU A 560 7.83 -9.51 -6.83
N ARG A 561 7.68 -10.78 -6.45
CA ARG A 561 6.93 -11.79 -7.21
C ARG A 561 5.48 -11.36 -7.45
N HIS A 562 4.82 -10.84 -6.41
CA HIS A 562 3.44 -10.36 -6.50
C HIS A 562 3.31 -9.05 -7.29
N SER A 563 4.33 -8.19 -7.24
CA SER A 563 4.31 -6.89 -7.93
C SER A 563 4.52 -6.98 -9.44
N GLN A 564 5.09 -8.07 -9.95
CA GLN A 564 5.39 -8.26 -11.37
C GLN A 564 4.36 -9.11 -12.13
N ASP A 565 3.45 -9.77 -11.42
CA ASP A 565 2.46 -10.68 -11.98
C ASP A 565 1.53 -9.95 -12.98
N ASP A 566 1.46 -10.46 -14.22
CA ASP A 566 0.76 -9.86 -15.37
C ASP A 566 0.99 -8.34 -15.58
N TYR A 567 2.17 -7.80 -15.21
CA TYR A 567 2.43 -6.37 -15.34
C TYR A 567 3.80 -6.01 -15.94
N ARG A 568 3.81 -5.86 -17.27
CA ARG A 568 5.02 -5.59 -18.07
C ARG A 568 5.86 -4.39 -17.62
N LYS A 569 5.24 -3.27 -17.25
CA LYS A 569 6.00 -2.08 -16.78
C LYS A 569 6.76 -2.34 -15.49
N ASN A 570 6.21 -3.16 -14.59
CA ASN A 570 6.88 -3.54 -13.34
C ASN A 570 7.99 -4.56 -13.62
N GLN A 571 7.74 -5.51 -14.52
CA GLN A 571 8.77 -6.46 -14.99
C GLN A 571 9.99 -5.73 -15.57
N GLU A 572 9.78 -4.74 -16.44
CA GLU A 572 10.87 -3.92 -17.00
C GLU A 572 11.63 -3.12 -15.92
N HIS A 573 10.93 -2.64 -14.89
CA HIS A 573 11.56 -1.94 -13.77
C HIS A 573 12.42 -2.88 -12.91
N ILE A 574 11.90 -4.06 -12.56
CA ILE A 574 12.58 -5.10 -11.77
C ILE A 574 13.78 -5.66 -12.53
N ALA A 575 13.65 -5.87 -13.85
CA ALA A 575 14.73 -6.38 -14.70
C ALA A 575 15.99 -5.51 -14.72
N LYS A 576 15.89 -4.21 -14.40
CA LYS A 576 17.08 -3.35 -14.25
C LYS A 576 17.99 -3.78 -13.09
N GLN A 577 17.44 -4.48 -12.10
CA GLN A 577 18.16 -4.97 -10.91
C GLN A 577 18.41 -6.48 -10.96
N PHE A 578 18.30 -7.09 -12.15
CA PHE A 578 18.46 -8.53 -12.33
C PHE A 578 19.79 -9.06 -11.78
N GLY A 579 20.89 -8.33 -11.95
CA GLY A 579 22.21 -8.71 -11.43
C GLY A 579 22.27 -8.89 -9.90
N VAL A 580 21.45 -8.15 -9.16
CA VAL A 580 21.35 -8.29 -7.70
C VAL A 580 20.69 -9.61 -7.35
N MET A 581 19.57 -9.91 -8.02
CA MET A 581 18.82 -11.15 -7.80
C MET A 581 19.68 -12.36 -8.17
N GLN A 582 20.47 -12.28 -9.24
CA GLN A 582 21.42 -13.32 -9.65
C GLN A 582 22.44 -13.64 -8.56
N SER A 583 23.01 -12.62 -7.91
CA SER A 583 24.03 -12.82 -6.87
C SER A 583 23.49 -13.50 -5.60
N GLN A 584 22.17 -13.56 -5.43
CA GLN A 584 21.51 -14.06 -4.22
C GLN A 584 20.76 -15.37 -4.44
N ILE A 585 20.91 -15.99 -5.61
CA ILE A 585 20.36 -17.32 -5.91
C ILE A 585 21.02 -18.37 -5.01
N GLY A 586 20.21 -19.22 -4.37
CA GLY A 586 20.70 -20.40 -3.66
C GLY A 586 21.03 -20.27 -2.18
N TYR A 587 20.65 -19.14 -1.59
CA TYR A 587 20.75 -18.87 -0.15
C TYR A 587 19.41 -19.07 0.60
N ASP A 588 18.44 -19.77 -0.01
CA ASP A 588 17.13 -20.08 0.59
C ASP A 588 16.35 -18.80 1.02
N ILE A 589 16.34 -17.82 0.12
CA ILE A 589 15.64 -16.53 0.28
C ILE A 589 14.54 -16.31 -0.77
N LEU A 590 14.17 -17.35 -1.54
CA LEU A 590 13.11 -17.31 -2.58
C LEU A 590 13.42 -16.39 -3.79
N ALA A 591 14.71 -16.16 -4.10
CA ALA A 591 15.11 -15.40 -5.28
C ALA A 591 14.72 -16.11 -6.59
N GLU A 592 14.99 -17.42 -6.64
CA GLU A 592 14.61 -18.37 -7.70
C GLU A 592 13.16 -18.18 -8.20
N ASP A 593 12.15 -18.27 -7.33
CA ASP A 593 10.72 -18.11 -7.69
C ASP A 593 10.40 -16.77 -8.37
N THR A 594 11.11 -15.71 -7.98
CA THR A 594 10.88 -14.37 -8.51
C THR A 594 11.52 -14.22 -9.88
N ILE A 595 12.71 -14.79 -10.06
CA ILE A 595 13.44 -14.78 -11.34
C ILE A 595 12.68 -15.60 -12.39
N THR A 596 12.20 -16.79 -12.03
CA THR A 596 11.48 -17.66 -12.95
C THR A 596 10.18 -17.04 -13.41
N ALA A 597 9.42 -16.46 -12.48
CA ALA A 597 8.22 -15.69 -12.80
C ALA A 597 8.50 -14.42 -13.65
N LEU A 598 9.66 -13.76 -13.48
CA LEU A 598 10.03 -12.60 -14.27
C LEU A 598 10.39 -12.98 -15.72
N LEU A 599 11.04 -14.13 -15.88
CA LEU A 599 11.51 -14.64 -17.16
C LEU A 599 10.42 -15.36 -17.95
N HIS A 600 9.41 -15.91 -17.24
CA HIS A 600 8.24 -16.52 -17.86
C HIS A 600 7.60 -15.54 -18.86
N ASN A 601 7.46 -15.98 -20.11
CA ASN A 601 6.90 -15.19 -21.23
C ASN A 601 7.67 -13.91 -21.62
N ASN A 602 8.92 -13.73 -21.17
CA ASN A 602 9.77 -12.57 -21.48
C ASN A 602 11.03 -12.91 -22.30
N ARG A 603 10.83 -13.29 -23.56
CA ARG A 603 11.91 -13.65 -24.52
C ARG A 603 13.11 -12.70 -24.55
N LYS A 604 12.88 -11.38 -24.59
CA LYS A 604 13.97 -10.38 -24.64
C LYS A 604 14.85 -10.36 -23.39
N LEU A 605 14.26 -10.65 -22.22
CA LEU A 605 15.02 -10.69 -20.97
C LEU A 605 15.84 -11.99 -20.90
N LEU A 606 15.22 -13.11 -21.30
CA LEU A 606 15.88 -14.41 -21.41
C LEU A 606 17.12 -14.34 -22.32
N GLU A 607 16.98 -13.81 -23.55
CA GLU A 607 18.08 -13.75 -24.52
C GLU A 607 19.22 -12.81 -24.10
N LYS A 608 18.95 -11.78 -23.29
CA LYS A 608 19.94 -10.76 -22.92
C LYS A 608 20.66 -11.05 -21.59
N HIS A 609 19.96 -11.63 -20.63
CA HIS A 609 20.42 -11.69 -19.24
C HIS A 609 20.72 -13.11 -18.72
N ILE A 610 20.39 -14.15 -19.48
CA ILE A 610 20.80 -15.52 -19.14
C ILE A 610 22.10 -15.84 -19.86
N THR A 611 23.13 -16.16 -19.08
CA THR A 611 24.43 -16.61 -19.55
C THR A 611 24.77 -17.98 -18.94
N LYS A 612 25.96 -18.49 -19.26
CA LYS A 612 26.41 -19.81 -18.79
C LYS A 612 26.53 -19.88 -17.26
N THR A 613 26.94 -18.79 -16.61
CA THR A 613 27.18 -18.76 -15.17
C THR A 613 25.88 -18.95 -14.38
N GLU A 614 24.77 -18.36 -14.82
CA GLU A 614 23.49 -18.52 -14.13
C GLU A 614 22.97 -19.95 -14.25
N VAL A 615 23.09 -20.55 -15.43
CA VAL A 615 22.71 -21.95 -15.66
C VAL A 615 23.53 -22.88 -14.77
N GLU A 616 24.83 -22.65 -14.63
CA GLU A 616 25.70 -23.40 -13.71
C GLU A 616 25.27 -23.24 -12.23
N THR A 617 24.87 -22.03 -11.81
CA THR A 617 24.33 -21.81 -10.46
C THR A 617 23.03 -22.57 -10.23
N PHE A 618 22.10 -22.57 -11.19
CA PHE A 618 20.86 -23.36 -11.11
C PHE A 618 21.15 -24.87 -11.04
N VAL A 619 22.09 -25.38 -11.84
CA VAL A 619 22.52 -26.78 -11.78
C VAL A 619 23.14 -27.13 -10.42
N SER A 620 23.97 -26.23 -9.86
CA SER A 620 24.52 -26.39 -8.52
C SER A 620 23.43 -26.41 -7.44
N LEU A 621 22.35 -25.65 -7.63
CA LEU A 621 21.21 -25.67 -6.71
C LEU A 621 20.38 -26.94 -6.79
N VAL A 622 20.13 -27.43 -8.00
CA VAL A 622 19.51 -28.73 -8.22
C VAL A 622 20.32 -29.81 -7.50
N ARG A 623 21.66 -29.77 -7.58
CA ARG A 623 22.55 -30.69 -6.87
C ARG A 623 22.44 -30.58 -5.35
N LYS A 624 22.40 -29.36 -4.81
CA LYS A 624 22.37 -29.09 -3.35
C LYS A 624 21.03 -29.48 -2.72
N ASN A 625 19.92 -29.08 -3.33
CA ASN A 625 18.59 -29.23 -2.72
C ASN A 625 17.87 -30.51 -3.18
N ARG A 626 18.15 -31.00 -4.40
CA ARG A 626 17.49 -32.14 -5.08
C ARG A 626 15.96 -32.01 -5.08
N GLU A 627 15.45 -30.80 -5.27
CA GLU A 627 14.01 -30.56 -5.36
C GLU A 627 13.59 -30.40 -6.83
N PRO A 628 12.45 -31.00 -7.24
CA PRO A 628 11.98 -30.97 -8.63
C PRO A 628 11.68 -29.55 -9.12
N ARG A 629 11.28 -28.63 -8.22
CA ARG A 629 10.98 -27.23 -8.56
C ARG A 629 12.12 -26.51 -9.30
N PHE A 630 13.37 -26.83 -9.00
CA PHE A 630 14.52 -26.20 -9.66
C PHE A 630 14.73 -26.73 -11.10
N LEU A 631 14.28 -27.95 -11.38
CA LEU A 631 14.24 -28.49 -12.74
C LEU A 631 13.09 -27.85 -13.54
N ASP A 632 11.92 -27.63 -12.91
CA ASP A 632 10.82 -26.88 -13.53
C ASP A 632 11.28 -25.48 -13.97
N TYR A 633 12.09 -24.81 -13.14
CA TYR A 633 12.69 -23.53 -13.48
C TYR A 633 13.59 -23.59 -14.72
N LEU A 634 14.44 -24.61 -14.84
CA LEU A 634 15.27 -24.81 -16.04
C LEU A 634 14.41 -25.11 -17.28
N SER A 635 13.31 -25.84 -17.11
CA SER A 635 12.32 -26.09 -18.18
C SER A 635 11.65 -24.79 -18.64
N ASP A 636 11.20 -23.94 -17.70
CA ASP A 636 10.59 -22.64 -17.99
C ASP A 636 11.55 -21.68 -18.70
N LEU A 637 12.85 -21.77 -18.46
CA LEU A 637 13.86 -20.97 -19.18
C LEU A 637 14.01 -21.37 -20.65
N CYS A 638 13.65 -22.61 -21.01
CA CYS A 638 13.74 -23.11 -22.39
C CYS A 638 12.60 -22.63 -23.29
N VAL A 639 11.48 -22.17 -22.70
CA VAL A 639 10.24 -21.84 -23.41
C VAL A 639 9.77 -20.44 -23.03
N SER A 640 9.34 -19.65 -24.02
CA SER A 640 8.70 -18.36 -23.79
C SER A 640 7.50 -18.22 -24.70
N ASN A 641 6.30 -17.98 -24.13
CA ASN A 641 5.04 -17.95 -24.86
C ASN A 641 4.79 -19.20 -25.71
N ASN A 642 5.08 -20.40 -25.17
CA ASN A 642 5.02 -21.68 -25.89
C ASN A 642 5.93 -21.75 -27.13
N VAL A 643 6.92 -20.86 -27.24
CA VAL A 643 7.95 -20.88 -28.30
C VAL A 643 9.30 -21.19 -27.68
N ALA A 644 10.00 -22.16 -28.27
CA ALA A 644 11.36 -22.53 -27.88
C ALA A 644 12.37 -21.39 -28.12
N ILE A 645 13.33 -21.24 -27.22
CA ILE A 645 14.46 -20.30 -27.38
C ILE A 645 15.75 -21.10 -27.63
N PRO A 646 16.24 -21.20 -28.88
CA PRO A 646 17.39 -22.05 -29.22
C PRO A 646 18.66 -21.68 -28.45
N VAL A 647 18.93 -20.39 -28.22
CA VAL A 647 20.14 -19.91 -27.54
C VAL A 647 20.19 -20.39 -26.09
N THR A 648 19.08 -20.25 -25.37
CA THR A 648 18.98 -20.70 -23.97
C THR A 648 19.00 -22.22 -23.88
N GLN A 649 18.32 -22.92 -24.81
CA GLN A 649 18.35 -24.38 -24.89
C GLN A 649 19.77 -24.93 -25.13
N GLU A 650 20.55 -24.27 -26.00
CA GLU A 650 21.93 -24.66 -26.27
C GLU A 650 22.82 -24.50 -25.03
N LEU A 651 22.65 -23.39 -24.30
CA LEU A 651 23.36 -23.13 -23.03
C LEU A 651 23.02 -24.19 -21.97
N ILE A 652 21.73 -24.46 -21.77
CA ILE A 652 21.25 -25.46 -20.80
C ILE A 652 21.74 -26.85 -21.18
N CYS A 653 21.63 -27.23 -22.45
CA CYS A 653 22.09 -28.52 -22.95
C CYS A 653 23.60 -28.73 -22.69
N LYS A 654 24.43 -27.72 -23.01
CA LYS A 654 25.89 -27.78 -22.79
C LYS A 654 26.27 -27.89 -21.31
N CYS A 655 25.51 -27.27 -20.40
CA CYS A 655 25.79 -27.31 -18.97
C CYS A 655 25.22 -28.57 -18.29
N VAL A 656 23.95 -28.92 -18.54
CA VAL A 656 23.26 -30.03 -17.84
C VAL A 656 23.78 -31.39 -18.30
N LEU A 657 24.06 -31.56 -19.60
CA LEU A 657 24.58 -32.82 -20.16
C LEU A 657 26.10 -32.95 -20.07
N ASP A 658 26.79 -31.99 -19.44
CA ASP A 658 28.23 -32.10 -19.18
C ASP A 658 28.49 -33.36 -18.31
N PRO A 659 29.45 -34.22 -18.67
CA PRO A 659 29.82 -35.39 -17.86
C PRO A 659 30.05 -35.10 -16.37
N LYS A 660 30.46 -33.87 -16.03
CA LYS A 660 30.64 -33.41 -14.64
C LYS A 660 29.35 -33.36 -13.82
N ASN A 661 28.20 -33.28 -14.48
CA ASN A 661 26.88 -33.14 -13.86
C ASN A 661 26.03 -34.42 -13.98
N GLN A 662 26.63 -35.58 -14.31
CA GLN A 662 25.88 -36.84 -14.39
C GLN A 662 25.29 -37.31 -13.06
N ASP A 663 25.80 -36.80 -11.93
CA ASP A 663 25.32 -37.14 -10.59
C ASP A 663 23.87 -36.67 -10.35
N ILE A 664 23.45 -35.57 -10.98
CA ILE A 664 22.08 -35.06 -10.87
C ILE A 664 21.09 -35.77 -11.79
N LEU A 665 21.57 -36.46 -12.82
CA LEU A 665 20.73 -37.15 -13.80
C LEU A 665 20.38 -38.56 -13.31
N ILE A 666 19.10 -38.93 -13.43
CA ILE A 666 18.67 -40.32 -13.21
C ILE A 666 18.95 -41.11 -14.49
N LYS A 667 19.75 -42.17 -14.38
CA LYS A 667 20.09 -43.02 -15.50
C LYS A 667 19.03 -44.12 -15.65
N THR A 668 18.43 -44.19 -16.82
CA THR A 668 17.44 -45.21 -17.15
C THR A 668 18.12 -46.34 -17.92
N GLU A 669 18.19 -47.53 -17.33
CA GLU A 669 18.78 -48.72 -17.97
C GLU A 669 17.70 -49.79 -18.18
N ARG A 670 17.74 -50.44 -19.33
CA ARG A 670 16.94 -51.64 -19.60
C ARG A 670 17.80 -52.86 -19.24
N ARG A 671 17.39 -53.64 -18.25
CA ARG A 671 18.10 -54.87 -17.87
C ARG A 671 17.28 -56.08 -18.32
N VAL A 672 17.91 -56.95 -19.10
CA VAL A 672 17.35 -58.27 -19.41
C VAL A 672 17.62 -59.16 -18.20
N PRO A 673 16.64 -59.90 -17.67
CA PRO A 673 16.86 -60.83 -16.57
C PRO A 673 17.95 -61.84 -16.96
N LYS A 674 19.04 -61.93 -16.20
CA LYS A 674 20.02 -63.00 -16.40
C LYS A 674 19.37 -64.33 -16.00
N GLU A 675 19.37 -65.29 -16.92
CA GLU A 675 18.98 -66.69 -16.68
C GLU A 675 19.62 -67.21 -15.38
N ALA A 676 18.79 -67.81 -14.53
CA ALA A 676 19.21 -68.37 -13.26
C ALA A 676 20.23 -69.50 -13.47
N HIS A 677 21.31 -69.49 -12.66
CA HIS A 677 22.22 -70.62 -12.56
C HIS A 677 21.47 -71.90 -12.15
N PRO A 678 21.77 -73.07 -12.74
CA PRO A 678 21.14 -74.33 -12.37
C PRO A 678 21.74 -74.81 -11.05
N GLY A 679 21.06 -74.56 -9.92
CA GLY A 679 21.58 -74.99 -8.62
C GLY A 679 20.71 -74.84 -7.37
N SER A 680 19.52 -74.26 -7.42
CA SER A 680 18.64 -74.16 -6.23
C SER A 680 17.34 -74.94 -6.40
N VAL A 681 17.19 -75.91 -5.49
CA VAL A 681 16.11 -76.90 -5.38
C VAL A 681 14.73 -76.25 -5.23
N GLN A 682 13.75 -76.86 -5.90
CA GLN A 682 12.32 -76.51 -5.92
C GLN A 682 11.68 -76.47 -4.52
N GLY A 683 10.85 -75.45 -4.30
CA GLY A 683 9.73 -75.48 -3.36
C GLY A 683 8.50 -74.92 -4.07
N GLU A 684 7.56 -75.80 -4.42
CA GLU A 684 6.29 -75.46 -5.06
C GLU A 684 5.37 -74.68 -4.11
N TYR A 685 4.73 -73.60 -4.56
CA TYR A 685 3.27 -73.36 -4.48
C TYR A 685 2.90 -72.01 -5.12
N LEU A 686 1.83 -72.04 -5.92
CA LEU A 686 1.03 -70.98 -6.55
C LEU A 686 1.50 -70.42 -7.91
N GLY A 687 0.88 -70.97 -8.96
CA GLY A 687 0.75 -70.30 -10.25
C GLY A 687 -0.49 -69.42 -10.31
N MET A 688 -0.34 -68.26 -10.96
CA MET A 688 -1.31 -67.70 -11.90
C MET A 688 -0.61 -66.64 -12.76
N ASP A 689 -0.45 -67.01 -14.04
CA ASP A 689 -0.42 -66.18 -15.26
C ASP A 689 0.70 -65.13 -15.46
N ASP A 690 1.77 -65.61 -16.09
CA ASP A 690 2.22 -65.18 -17.43
C ASP A 690 2.05 -63.68 -17.79
N TYR A 691 3.00 -62.87 -17.35
CA TYR A 691 3.46 -61.69 -18.08
C TYR A 691 4.98 -61.81 -18.27
N GLY A 692 5.38 -62.57 -19.29
CA GLY A 692 6.57 -62.40 -20.14
C GLY A 692 7.96 -62.21 -19.51
N ASP A 693 8.98 -62.58 -20.28
CA ASP A 693 10.33 -62.03 -20.19
C ASP A 693 10.30 -60.50 -20.37
N GLU A 694 9.83 -59.77 -19.37
CA GLU A 694 9.60 -58.34 -19.49
C GLU A 694 10.91 -57.62 -19.20
N ASP A 695 11.46 -57.00 -20.25
CA ASP A 695 12.48 -55.96 -20.19
C ASP A 695 12.15 -54.98 -19.05
N GLU A 696 12.76 -55.16 -17.88
CA GLU A 696 12.52 -54.28 -16.75
C GLU A 696 13.39 -53.03 -16.86
N VAL A 697 12.74 -51.88 -16.68
CA VAL A 697 13.41 -50.58 -16.61
C VAL A 697 13.87 -50.34 -15.18
N TRP A 698 15.18 -50.18 -15.05
CA TRP A 698 15.85 -49.85 -13.79
C TRP A 698 16.23 -48.39 -13.81
N LEU A 699 15.91 -47.69 -12.71
CA LEU A 699 16.38 -46.33 -12.46
C LEU A 699 17.60 -46.42 -11.56
N LEU A 700 18.71 -45.82 -12.00
CA LEU A 700 19.90 -45.64 -11.19
C LEU A 700 20.08 -44.16 -10.89
N TRP A 701 20.14 -43.80 -9.62
CA TRP A 701 20.37 -42.43 -9.19
C TRP A 701 21.38 -42.38 -8.05
N THR A 702 21.92 -41.18 -7.82
CA THR A 702 22.81 -40.92 -6.69
C THR A 702 22.03 -40.10 -5.66
N ASP A 703 21.96 -40.59 -4.42
CA ASP A 703 21.24 -39.91 -3.33
C ASP A 703 22.07 -38.74 -2.75
N LYS A 704 21.49 -37.94 -1.86
CA LYS A 704 22.13 -36.80 -1.17
C LYS A 704 23.38 -37.19 -0.38
N THR A 705 23.47 -38.45 0.06
CA THR A 705 24.64 -39.04 0.74
C THR A 705 25.74 -39.49 -0.23
N ASN A 706 25.57 -39.24 -1.53
CA ASN A 706 26.45 -39.68 -2.60
C ASN A 706 26.49 -41.21 -2.80
N GLU A 707 25.48 -41.91 -2.27
CA GLU A 707 25.29 -43.34 -2.46
C GLU A 707 24.51 -43.62 -3.75
N LYS A 708 24.94 -44.64 -4.49
CA LYS A 708 24.22 -45.10 -5.68
C LYS A 708 23.08 -46.01 -5.26
N GLN A 709 21.87 -45.65 -5.66
CA GLN A 709 20.66 -46.43 -5.46
C GLN A 709 20.17 -46.93 -6.81
N ASP A 710 19.69 -48.17 -6.86
CA ASP A 710 19.00 -48.72 -8.02
C ASP A 710 17.72 -49.46 -7.60
N LYS A 711 16.61 -49.13 -8.26
CA LYS A 711 15.32 -49.80 -8.08
C LYS A 711 14.65 -50.01 -9.43
N SER A 712 13.84 -51.06 -9.53
CA SER A 712 12.97 -51.26 -10.69
C SER A 712 11.79 -50.28 -10.63
N ILE A 713 11.33 -49.82 -11.80
CA ILE A 713 10.23 -48.85 -11.88
C ILE A 713 8.92 -49.40 -11.28
N ARG A 714 8.74 -50.72 -11.32
CA ARG A 714 7.59 -51.43 -10.73
C ARG A 714 7.60 -51.38 -9.21
N GLN A 715 8.76 -51.63 -8.61
CA GLN A 715 8.95 -51.54 -7.16
C GLN A 715 8.72 -50.10 -6.67
N LEU A 716 9.34 -49.11 -7.33
CA LEU A 716 9.12 -47.69 -7.04
C LEU A 716 7.64 -47.30 -7.09
N ALA A 717 6.91 -47.74 -8.12
CA ALA A 717 5.48 -47.43 -8.25
C ALA A 717 4.63 -48.10 -7.17
N GLN A 718 4.97 -49.32 -6.76
CA GLN A 718 4.25 -50.04 -5.71
C GLN A 718 4.50 -49.43 -4.34
N GLU A 719 5.74 -49.07 -4.02
CA GLU A 719 6.12 -48.44 -2.75
C GLU A 719 5.56 -47.01 -2.63
N ALA A 720 5.55 -46.25 -3.73
CA ALA A 720 4.87 -44.95 -3.76
C ALA A 720 3.37 -45.07 -3.52
N ARG A 721 2.70 -46.10 -4.08
CA ARG A 721 1.27 -46.39 -3.78
C ARG A 721 1.02 -46.78 -2.33
N GLN A 722 2.02 -47.37 -1.66
CA GLN A 722 1.97 -47.70 -0.25
C GLN A 722 2.26 -46.50 0.67
N GLY A 723 2.52 -45.31 0.10
CA GLY A 723 2.74 -44.07 0.83
C GLY A 723 4.19 -43.84 1.25
N ASN A 724 5.18 -44.46 0.59
CA ASN A 724 6.58 -44.15 0.84
C ASN A 724 6.96 -42.78 0.25
N ALA A 725 7.14 -41.78 1.11
CA ALA A 725 7.50 -40.41 0.73
C ALA A 725 8.87 -40.31 0.00
N HIS A 726 9.80 -41.23 0.26
CA HIS A 726 11.11 -41.22 -0.44
C HIS A 726 10.94 -41.60 -1.92
N ASP A 727 10.25 -42.71 -2.19
CA ASP A 727 10.03 -43.20 -3.55
C ASP A 727 9.10 -42.27 -4.35
N GLU A 728 8.10 -41.67 -3.68
CA GLU A 728 7.27 -40.62 -4.28
C GLU A 728 8.10 -39.39 -4.69
N ASN A 729 9.07 -38.97 -3.87
CA ASN A 729 9.98 -37.87 -4.22
C ASN A 729 10.90 -38.22 -5.38
N VAL A 730 11.45 -39.45 -5.43
CA VAL A 730 12.27 -39.92 -6.56
C VAL A 730 11.45 -39.95 -7.85
N LEU A 731 10.21 -40.45 -7.81
CA LEU A 731 9.29 -40.42 -8.95
C LEU A 731 8.89 -39.00 -9.36
N THR A 732 8.81 -38.07 -8.41
CA THR A 732 8.51 -36.66 -8.71
C THR A 732 9.71 -35.93 -9.31
N TYR A 733 10.93 -36.31 -8.94
CA TYR A 733 12.16 -35.78 -9.52
C TYR A 733 12.47 -36.36 -10.91
N TYR A 734 12.05 -37.61 -11.16
CA TYR A 734 12.17 -38.26 -12.47
C TYR A 734 11.15 -37.75 -13.50
N ARG A 735 9.98 -37.29 -13.02
CA ARG A 735 8.97 -36.59 -13.81
C ARG A 735 9.47 -35.20 -14.16
#